data_AF-A0A9D2EVP3-F1
#
_entry.id   AF-A0A9D2EVP3-F1
#
_cell.length_a   1.000
_cell.length_b   1.000
_cell.length_c   1.000
_cell.angle_alpha   90.00
_cell.angle_beta   90.00
_cell.angle_gamma   90.00
#
_symmetry.space_group_name_H-M   'P 1'
#
loop_
_entity.id
_entity.type
_entity.pdbx_description
1 polymer ?
#
loop_
_entity_poly.entity_id
_entity_poly.type
_entity_poly.pdbx_seq_one_letter_code
_entity_poly.pdbx_strand_id
1 'polypeptide(L)'
;MGKWIKRLAMVLTAAVLAGAVYGGLRQAGAYAPENPMDEPAEQYSLIRASEDLEAGSGAGDFYFDISSEFEQEAQDEENPEPEQTEPDPGARQTETGETEGQMLSGGTVLTGGEETGEQEKTQNVIQTAEPPEQENPTESPQRDYDGYFTTSIREGEVLSSRSYSFTIQQKDHGLTVEDTQVAVNGTGVEPFQGQVYLEEGENTITITVTYTDEEEGRTFQVSRSYHVEVVLGEIALNVRGLSDGAEVSSSSFNFDASASYEGEEIPLLVTLNGNTVQRKYSGYQCRLEEGENEIRLKAEAEDGTVKEAVYHIVYIRPESSYEIVTDLADQEVNAAEFAFHVAVTRQGVPTQNFSVRLNGAEIFGTDGAYACSLLEGDNLIEILAGSLEERVTEQYVVNYVVVVPGDGDADLSGQQPRINYSGIGDGMEIRDTVWNIELASRDYKGERIQADGISVTCNGETAVLIWDDSVKTSYRLHLTSGINEIIFTVTDSYGNIASETIHVTCTAAEDGAVIGTVTISLEATTIGLGSLIPPTQVEIRQGESLAYVLDRFLKAHGFDYTCTGTLESGFYLASVIKEGIISSPSVPEDLARVLEENNIPYSLTDYGSPDELGEFDFGEKSGWMYSIDGNYPNYGFSDAYLTDGNEVRIRYTLALGRDIGGGGAAGDENSNLGEW
;
A
#
# COMPACT_ATOMS: atom_id res chain seq x y z
N MET A 1 44.28 26.83 -92.63
CA MET A 1 43.70 25.46 -92.81
C MET A 1 44.82 24.46 -92.59
N GLY A 2 44.71 23.40 -91.80
CA GLY A 2 43.65 23.01 -90.86
C GLY A 2 44.11 21.90 -89.90
N LYS A 3 43.82 22.10 -88.60
CA LYS A 3 43.76 21.21 -87.40
C LYS A 3 44.73 19.99 -87.21
N TRP A 4 45.10 19.79 -85.94
CA TRP A 4 46.19 18.98 -85.36
C TRP A 4 45.66 17.65 -84.72
N ILE A 5 46.32 16.49 -84.91
CA ILE A 5 47.31 15.77 -84.02
C ILE A 5 46.65 15.08 -82.79
N LYS A 6 46.57 13.73 -82.65
CA LYS A 6 47.59 12.66 -82.35
C LYS A 6 48.18 12.80 -80.93
N ARG A 7 48.10 11.89 -79.95
CA ARG A 7 48.36 10.42 -79.80
C ARG A 7 49.48 10.20 -78.74
N LEU A 8 49.23 9.28 -77.80
CA LEU A 8 50.18 8.32 -77.18
C LEU A 8 51.14 8.73 -76.02
N ALA A 9 50.77 8.27 -74.81
CA ALA A 9 51.52 7.53 -73.78
C ALA A 9 52.85 8.01 -73.11
N MET A 10 52.77 8.08 -71.76
CA MET A 10 53.70 7.55 -70.73
C MET A 10 55.03 8.26 -70.31
N VAL A 11 55.31 8.13 -68.99
CA VAL A 11 56.64 8.04 -68.29
C VAL A 11 57.29 9.30 -67.64
N LEU A 12 57.33 9.25 -66.29
CA LEU A 12 58.36 9.65 -65.29
C LEU A 12 58.92 11.10 -65.09
N THR A 13 58.66 11.62 -63.86
CA THR A 13 59.59 12.16 -62.81
C THR A 13 60.47 13.43 -62.95
N ALA A 14 60.47 14.19 -61.83
CA ALA A 14 61.62 14.81 -61.11
C ALA A 14 62.06 16.28 -61.36
N ALA A 15 62.08 17.04 -60.25
CA ALA A 15 63.14 17.99 -59.81
C ALA A 15 63.33 19.33 -60.60
N VAL A 16 63.81 20.48 -60.09
CA VAL A 16 64.29 20.91 -58.74
C VAL A 16 64.48 22.47 -58.71
N LEU A 17 64.30 23.14 -57.55
CA LEU A 17 64.93 24.40 -57.00
C LEU A 17 65.33 25.61 -57.93
N ALA A 18 65.46 26.89 -57.52
CA ALA A 18 65.19 27.65 -56.28
C ALA A 18 65.41 29.18 -56.50
N GLY A 19 64.94 30.01 -55.55
CA GLY A 19 65.49 31.34 -55.23
C GLY A 19 64.77 32.58 -55.81
N ALA A 20 64.74 33.76 -55.16
CA ALA A 20 65.23 34.11 -53.81
C ALA A 20 64.72 35.50 -53.30
N VAL A 21 64.73 35.71 -51.97
CA VAL A 21 64.85 37.00 -51.22
C VAL A 21 63.67 38.01 -51.16
N TYR A 22 62.92 37.93 -50.03
CA TYR A 22 62.64 38.99 -49.03
C TYR A 22 61.90 40.32 -49.35
N GLY A 23 60.76 40.54 -48.65
CA GLY A 23 60.52 41.80 -47.91
C GLY A 23 59.16 42.51 -48.03
N GLY A 24 58.25 42.33 -47.05
CA GLY A 24 57.38 43.45 -46.56
C GLY A 24 55.84 43.33 -46.62
N LEU A 25 55.24 42.84 -45.53
CA LEU A 25 53.94 43.22 -44.92
C LEU A 25 52.55 42.98 -45.59
N ARG A 26 51.71 42.29 -44.79
CA ARG A 26 50.22 42.29 -44.64
C ARG A 26 49.30 41.45 -45.56
N GLN A 27 48.61 40.51 -44.89
CA GLN A 27 47.23 40.00 -45.06
C GLN A 27 46.65 39.77 -46.47
N ALA A 28 46.46 38.50 -46.83
CA ALA A 28 45.17 37.79 -46.70
C ALA A 28 45.37 36.30 -47.06
N GLY A 29 44.65 35.39 -46.42
CA GLY A 29 44.74 33.96 -46.74
C GLY A 29 43.44 33.23 -46.46
N ALA A 30 43.20 32.16 -47.20
CA ALA A 30 42.34 31.04 -46.83
C ALA A 30 42.75 29.83 -47.70
N TYR A 31 43.07 28.71 -47.06
CA TYR A 31 43.24 27.40 -47.68
C TYR A 31 42.48 26.42 -46.78
N ALA A 32 41.75 25.47 -47.37
CA ALA A 32 41.03 24.45 -46.61
C ALA A 32 41.98 23.45 -45.92
N PRO A 33 41.50 22.76 -44.88
CA PRO A 33 41.62 21.30 -44.89
C PRO A 33 40.30 20.58 -44.52
N GLU A 34 40.40 19.25 -44.42
CA GLU A 34 39.36 18.24 -44.60
C GLU A 34 38.44 17.99 -43.37
N ASN A 35 37.35 17.26 -43.63
CA ASN A 35 36.27 16.91 -42.70
C ASN A 35 36.40 15.43 -42.22
N PRO A 36 36.50 15.14 -40.91
CA PRO A 36 36.31 13.80 -40.34
C PRO A 36 34.83 13.55 -39.96
N MET A 37 34.40 12.29 -40.04
CA MET A 37 32.99 11.86 -39.95
C MET A 37 32.49 11.59 -38.52
N ASP A 38 31.16 11.43 -38.45
CA ASP A 38 30.38 10.49 -37.63
C ASP A 38 29.83 10.84 -36.22
N GLU A 39 28.54 10.48 -36.10
CA GLU A 39 27.76 10.03 -34.92
C GLU A 39 27.05 11.00 -33.95
N PRO A 40 25.95 10.55 -33.28
CA PRO A 40 24.73 11.37 -33.16
C PRO A 40 24.34 11.80 -31.73
N ALA A 41 23.33 12.65 -31.62
CA ALA A 41 22.84 13.19 -30.35
C ALA A 41 21.69 12.35 -29.73
N GLU A 42 21.87 11.96 -28.46
CA GLU A 42 20.82 11.40 -27.60
C GLU A 42 20.01 12.48 -26.85
N GLN A 43 18.80 12.06 -26.43
CA GLN A 43 18.02 12.50 -25.26
C GLN A 43 17.89 13.98 -24.88
N TYR A 44 16.64 14.44 -24.81
CA TYR A 44 16.20 15.38 -23.76
C TYR A 44 14.83 14.96 -23.19
N SER A 45 14.71 14.96 -21.87
CA SER A 45 13.45 14.91 -21.15
C SER A 45 13.46 15.87 -19.96
N LEU A 46 12.25 16.19 -19.46
CA LEU A 46 11.93 16.98 -18.25
C LEU A 46 12.16 18.51 -18.34
N ILE A 47 11.03 19.23 -18.36
CA ILE A 47 10.92 20.63 -17.92
C ILE A 47 10.14 20.63 -16.59
N ARG A 48 10.68 21.31 -15.57
CA ARG A 48 9.89 21.86 -14.45
C ARG A 48 9.82 23.37 -14.63
N ALA A 49 8.68 23.97 -14.31
CA ALA A 49 8.50 25.41 -14.28
C ALA A 49 7.91 25.86 -12.94
N SER A 50 8.66 26.69 -12.21
CA SER A 50 8.11 27.80 -11.43
C SER A 50 7.91 29.01 -12.40
N GLU A 51 7.25 30.12 -12.09
CA GLU A 51 6.90 30.74 -10.80
C GLU A 51 5.74 31.75 -10.98
N ASP A 52 5.00 31.99 -9.91
CA ASP A 52 4.04 33.06 -9.56
C ASP A 52 3.60 34.15 -10.56
N LEU A 53 2.27 34.43 -10.55
CA LEU A 53 1.70 35.77 -10.72
C LEU A 53 0.30 35.86 -10.07
N GLU A 54 0.12 36.78 -9.11
CA GLU A 54 -1.16 37.00 -8.40
C GLU A 54 -2.11 38.03 -9.06
N ALA A 55 -3.38 37.92 -8.64
CA ALA A 55 -4.41 38.98 -8.48
C ALA A 55 -5.46 39.18 -9.59
N GLY A 56 -6.74 38.95 -9.24
CA GLY A 56 -7.90 39.32 -10.06
C GLY A 56 -9.25 38.75 -9.56
N SER A 57 -9.91 39.46 -8.63
CA SER A 57 -11.21 39.06 -8.05
C SER A 57 -12.40 39.08 -9.03
N GLY A 58 -13.34 38.13 -8.91
CA GLY A 58 -14.66 38.21 -9.53
C GLY A 58 -15.59 37.05 -9.17
N ALA A 59 -16.69 37.32 -8.45
CA ALA A 59 -17.66 36.31 -8.02
C ALA A 59 -18.68 35.95 -9.12
N GLY A 60 -19.20 34.72 -9.08
CA GLY A 60 -20.30 34.27 -9.94
C GLY A 60 -20.71 32.82 -9.65
N ASP A 61 -21.74 32.64 -8.82
CA ASP A 61 -22.35 31.33 -8.55
C ASP A 61 -22.96 30.73 -9.83
N PHE A 62 -22.71 29.45 -10.12
CA PHE A 62 -23.67 28.60 -10.83
C PHE A 62 -23.47 27.12 -10.45
N TYR A 63 -24.55 26.51 -9.95
CA TYR A 63 -24.68 25.07 -9.71
C TYR A 63 -24.55 24.28 -11.01
N PHE A 64 -23.90 23.11 -10.97
CA PHE A 64 -24.46 21.89 -11.57
C PHE A 64 -23.95 20.63 -10.85
N ASP A 65 -24.90 19.91 -10.25
CA ASP A 65 -24.76 18.54 -9.75
C ASP A 65 -24.95 17.57 -10.92
N ILE A 66 -24.03 16.61 -11.09
CA ILE A 66 -24.34 15.26 -11.57
C ILE A 66 -23.38 14.27 -10.88
N SER A 67 -23.86 13.63 -9.82
CA SER A 67 -23.39 12.28 -9.46
C SER A 67 -23.88 11.28 -10.53
N SER A 68 -23.03 10.34 -10.93
CA SER A 68 -23.41 9.26 -11.86
C SER A 68 -22.90 7.92 -11.35
N GLU A 69 -23.81 7.12 -10.82
CA GLU A 69 -23.63 5.69 -10.59
C GLU A 69 -23.69 4.95 -11.93
N PHE A 70 -23.01 3.80 -12.01
CA PHE A 70 -23.16 2.88 -13.14
C PHE A 70 -24.03 1.70 -12.74
N GLU A 71 -25.00 1.37 -13.59
CA GLU A 71 -26.05 0.39 -13.34
C GLU A 71 -25.52 -1.05 -13.29
N GLN A 72 -26.17 -1.90 -12.48
CA GLN A 72 -26.14 -3.36 -12.64
C GLN A 72 -27.58 -3.88 -12.79
N GLU A 73 -27.84 -4.59 -13.89
CA GLU A 73 -29.15 -5.18 -14.18
C GLU A 73 -29.39 -6.46 -13.36
N ALA A 74 -30.57 -6.57 -12.73
CA ALA A 74 -31.16 -7.84 -12.30
C ALA A 74 -32.69 -7.75 -12.38
N GLN A 75 -33.35 -8.88 -12.63
CA GLN A 75 -34.72 -8.93 -13.20
C GLN A 75 -35.86 -9.02 -12.17
N ASP A 76 -36.99 -8.46 -12.59
CA ASP A 76 -38.39 -8.63 -12.15
C ASP A 76 -38.74 -9.79 -11.19
N GLU A 77 -39.48 -9.48 -10.11
CA GLU A 77 -40.73 -10.17 -9.76
C GLU A 77 -41.69 -9.26 -8.94
N GLU A 78 -42.99 -9.56 -8.94
CA GLU A 78 -44.08 -8.58 -8.68
C GLU A 78 -44.57 -8.46 -7.20
N ASN A 79 -44.61 -7.22 -6.67
CA ASN A 79 -45.79 -6.60 -5.97
C ASN A 79 -46.26 -7.13 -4.58
N PRO A 80 -47.04 -6.41 -3.73
CA PRO A 80 -47.25 -4.95 -3.53
C PRO A 80 -46.87 -4.41 -2.12
N GLU A 81 -46.90 -3.07 -2.02
CA GLU A 81 -46.95 -2.18 -0.84
C GLU A 81 -48.08 -2.48 0.19
N PRO A 82 -48.04 -1.95 1.44
CA PRO A 82 -48.55 -0.59 1.66
C PRO A 82 -47.94 0.28 2.81
N GLU A 83 -47.73 1.56 2.48
CA GLU A 83 -48.10 2.80 3.22
C GLU A 83 -47.73 3.10 4.70
N GLN A 84 -47.31 4.37 4.91
CA GLN A 84 -47.45 5.24 6.11
C GLN A 84 -46.55 4.92 7.34
N THR A 85 -45.95 5.88 8.09
CA THR A 85 -46.13 7.35 8.21
C THR A 85 -44.93 8.03 8.92
N GLU A 86 -44.55 9.24 8.49
CA GLU A 86 -43.89 10.30 9.30
C GLU A 86 -44.86 10.80 10.42
N PRO A 87 -44.42 11.36 11.58
CA PRO A 87 -43.59 12.59 11.59
C PRO A 87 -42.61 12.88 12.76
N ASP A 88 -41.59 13.71 12.47
CA ASP A 88 -40.87 14.59 13.43
C ASP A 88 -41.81 15.64 14.07
N PRO A 89 -41.63 16.06 15.35
CA PRO A 89 -40.91 17.34 15.59
C PRO A 89 -40.14 17.48 16.93
N GLY A 90 -39.00 18.19 16.92
CA GLY A 90 -38.85 19.32 17.88
C GLY A 90 -37.51 19.65 18.58
N ALA A 91 -36.62 20.34 17.86
CA ALA A 91 -35.87 21.56 18.23
C ALA A 91 -35.47 21.92 19.70
N ARG A 92 -34.15 22.19 19.89
CA ARG A 92 -33.53 23.25 20.73
C ARG A 92 -32.05 23.40 20.29
N GLN A 93 -31.45 24.55 19.93
CA GLN A 93 -31.24 25.84 20.63
C GLN A 93 -30.61 25.69 22.04
N THR A 94 -29.50 26.36 22.43
CA THR A 94 -28.58 27.35 21.82
C THR A 94 -27.32 27.50 22.72
N GLU A 95 -26.42 28.45 22.38
CA GLU A 95 -25.34 29.05 23.23
C GLU A 95 -23.99 28.31 23.21
N THR A 96 -22.90 28.81 22.58
CA THR A 96 -22.13 30.08 22.66
C THR A 96 -21.17 30.19 23.85
N GLY A 97 -19.89 30.43 23.55
CA GLY A 97 -18.83 30.62 24.54
C GLY A 97 -17.51 31.12 23.92
N GLU A 98 -17.53 32.31 23.32
CA GLU A 98 -16.30 33.04 22.97
C GLU A 98 -15.62 33.57 24.24
N THR A 99 -14.28 33.58 24.31
CA THR A 99 -13.55 34.86 24.51
C THR A 99 -12.08 34.77 24.11
N GLU A 100 -11.55 35.92 23.67
CA GLU A 100 -10.23 36.11 23.09
C GLU A 100 -9.14 36.48 24.11
N GLY A 101 -7.88 36.33 23.69
CA GLY A 101 -6.83 37.32 23.98
C GLY A 101 -6.03 37.16 25.29
N GLN A 102 -4.84 37.77 25.41
CA GLN A 102 -4.19 38.69 24.45
C GLN A 102 -2.72 38.92 24.84
N MET A 103 -1.92 39.45 23.88
CA MET A 103 -0.71 40.27 24.08
C MET A 103 0.58 39.59 24.59
N LEU A 104 1.80 40.11 24.33
CA LEU A 104 2.43 40.79 23.17
C LEU A 104 3.89 41.17 23.55
N SER A 105 4.68 41.65 22.57
CA SER A 105 6.05 42.20 22.66
C SER A 105 7.18 41.20 22.94
N GLY A 106 8.38 41.31 22.34
CA GLY A 106 8.85 42.26 21.32
C GLY A 106 10.28 42.75 21.62
N GLY A 107 11.13 42.94 20.60
CA GLY A 107 12.45 43.57 20.79
C GLY A 107 13.57 43.09 19.85
N THR A 108 13.71 43.77 18.71
CA THR A 108 14.87 43.69 17.80
C THR A 108 16.13 44.34 18.42
N VAL A 109 17.34 43.96 17.97
CA VAL A 109 18.38 44.89 17.44
C VAL A 109 19.63 44.12 16.96
N LEU A 110 20.26 44.66 15.91
CA LEU A 110 21.45 44.17 15.19
C LEU A 110 22.77 44.58 15.86
N THR A 111 23.87 43.89 15.57
CA THR A 111 25.14 44.43 14.98
C THR A 111 26.24 43.35 14.97
N GLY A 112 27.18 43.41 14.02
CA GLY A 112 28.32 42.48 13.91
C GLY A 112 29.68 43.21 13.93
N GLY A 113 30.78 42.49 13.66
CA GLY A 113 32.12 43.09 13.47
C GLY A 113 33.32 42.19 13.83
N GLU A 114 33.95 41.61 12.80
CA GLU A 114 35.40 41.51 12.51
C GLU A 114 36.48 41.06 13.53
N GLU A 115 37.34 40.12 13.06
CA GLU A 115 38.82 40.03 13.19
C GLU A 115 39.49 39.94 14.59
N THR A 116 40.70 39.39 14.85
CA THR A 116 41.79 38.65 14.12
C THR A 116 42.55 37.78 15.18
N GLY A 117 43.54 36.90 14.92
CA GLY A 117 44.29 36.49 13.73
C GLY A 117 45.53 35.64 14.09
N GLU A 118 46.66 35.88 13.41
CA GLU A 118 48.06 35.40 13.65
C GLU A 118 48.51 33.97 13.23
N GLN A 119 49.77 33.94 12.76
CA GLN A 119 50.49 32.85 12.08
C GLN A 119 51.74 32.44 12.89
N GLU A 120 52.47 31.39 12.50
CA GLU A 120 53.91 31.50 12.16
C GLU A 120 54.53 30.19 11.57
N LYS A 121 55.27 30.34 10.45
CA LYS A 121 56.63 29.79 10.11
C LYS A 121 56.95 28.28 10.32
N THR A 122 57.75 27.56 9.51
CA THR A 122 58.62 27.86 8.32
C THR A 122 59.17 26.57 7.67
N GLN A 123 59.57 26.64 6.37
CA GLN A 123 60.67 25.88 5.70
C GLN A 123 60.52 24.34 5.47
N ASN A 124 61.01 23.72 4.37
CA ASN A 124 61.50 24.19 3.04
C ASN A 124 61.64 23.01 2.02
N VAL A 125 62.09 23.33 0.79
CA VAL A 125 62.68 22.44 -0.27
C VAL A 125 61.78 22.01 -1.47
N ILE A 126 61.52 22.97 -2.35
CA ILE A 126 61.87 23.02 -3.79
C ILE A 126 61.69 21.74 -4.65
N GLN A 127 60.73 21.80 -5.57
CA GLN A 127 60.98 21.56 -7.01
C GLN A 127 60.23 22.63 -7.84
N THR A 128 60.76 22.96 -9.02
CA THR A 128 60.49 24.22 -9.74
C THR A 128 59.20 24.22 -10.56
N ALA A 129 58.40 25.29 -10.42
CA ALA A 129 57.29 25.62 -11.30
C ALA A 129 57.55 26.92 -12.11
N GLU A 130 56.93 26.93 -13.29
CA GLU A 130 56.70 27.94 -14.34
C GLU A 130 57.01 29.44 -14.10
N PRO A 131 57.56 30.13 -15.14
CA PRO A 131 57.33 31.57 -15.36
C PRO A 131 55.99 31.82 -16.11
N PRO A 132 55.40 33.02 -15.98
CA PRO A 132 54.01 33.26 -16.41
C PRO A 132 53.85 33.57 -17.90
N GLU A 133 52.92 32.86 -18.55
CA GLU A 133 52.33 33.22 -19.86
C GLU A 133 50.97 33.90 -19.59
N GLN A 134 50.83 35.20 -19.80
CA GLN A 134 50.45 35.82 -21.07
C GLN A 134 49.20 35.20 -21.70
N GLU A 135 48.12 36.00 -21.68
CA GLU A 135 46.79 35.69 -22.22
C GLU A 135 46.87 35.20 -23.67
N ASN A 136 46.60 33.92 -23.89
CA ASN A 136 46.28 33.40 -25.23
C ASN A 136 44.78 33.64 -25.51
N PRO A 137 44.41 34.10 -26.71
CA PRO A 137 43.02 34.26 -27.09
C PRO A 137 42.33 32.90 -27.17
N THR A 138 41.09 32.87 -26.67
CA THR A 138 40.22 31.69 -26.58
C THR A 138 40.14 30.90 -27.88
N GLU A 139 40.20 29.58 -27.77
CA GLU A 139 39.74 28.68 -28.84
C GLU A 139 38.34 29.08 -29.27
N SER A 140 38.11 29.17 -30.58
CA SER A 140 36.81 29.56 -31.12
C SER A 140 35.83 28.39 -30.99
N PRO A 141 34.62 28.59 -30.43
CA PRO A 141 33.67 27.51 -30.25
C PRO A 141 33.22 26.98 -31.62
N GLN A 142 33.26 25.64 -31.74
CA GLN A 142 32.72 24.89 -32.86
C GLN A 142 31.21 25.16 -32.94
N ARG A 143 30.78 26.03 -33.87
CA ARG A 143 29.38 26.44 -33.99
C ARG A 143 28.58 25.38 -34.75
N ASP A 144 27.45 25.02 -34.16
CA ASP A 144 26.35 24.34 -34.82
C ASP A 144 25.83 25.18 -36.02
N TYR A 145 25.62 24.53 -37.16
CA TYR A 145 25.25 25.17 -38.43
C TYR A 145 23.75 25.09 -38.75
N ASP A 146 22.94 24.47 -37.90
CA ASP A 146 21.49 24.30 -38.12
C ASP A 146 20.68 25.62 -37.99
N GLY A 147 21.31 26.78 -37.80
CA GLY A 147 20.66 28.04 -37.43
C GLY A 147 19.88 28.80 -38.51
N TYR A 148 20.07 28.51 -39.80
CA TYR A 148 19.65 29.42 -40.90
C TYR A 148 18.42 28.96 -41.68
N PHE A 149 18.41 27.73 -42.18
CA PHE A 149 17.27 27.16 -42.89
C PHE A 149 17.12 25.66 -42.60
N THR A 150 15.91 25.15 -42.74
CA THR A 150 15.60 23.72 -42.77
C THR A 150 15.19 23.31 -44.19
N THR A 151 15.25 22.02 -44.46
CA THR A 151 14.71 21.45 -45.70
C THR A 151 13.90 20.20 -45.35
N SER A 152 13.06 19.73 -46.28
CA SER A 152 12.47 18.40 -46.17
C SER A 152 13.39 17.28 -46.67
N ILE A 153 14.61 17.59 -47.14
CA ILE A 153 15.54 16.59 -47.66
C ILE A 153 16.09 15.75 -46.51
N ARG A 154 16.09 14.43 -46.69
CA ARG A 154 16.68 13.49 -45.75
C ARG A 154 18.08 13.09 -46.23
N GLU A 155 19.09 13.24 -45.37
CA GLU A 155 20.41 12.67 -45.67
C GLU A 155 20.30 11.15 -45.76
N GLY A 156 20.91 10.57 -46.80
CA GLY A 156 20.85 9.14 -47.10
C GLY A 156 19.50 8.64 -47.64
N GLU A 157 18.62 9.52 -48.13
CA GLU A 157 17.29 9.11 -48.61
C GLU A 157 17.37 8.25 -49.88
N VAL A 158 16.69 7.10 -49.86
CA VAL A 158 16.52 6.24 -51.03
C VAL A 158 15.20 6.60 -51.72
N LEU A 159 15.24 6.82 -53.03
CA LEU A 159 14.14 7.36 -53.83
C LEU A 159 13.78 6.39 -54.95
N SER A 160 12.48 6.11 -55.09
CA SER A 160 11.94 5.23 -56.14
C SER A 160 11.64 5.96 -57.47
N SER A 161 11.96 7.25 -57.55
CA SER A 161 11.74 8.10 -58.73
C SER A 161 12.87 9.13 -58.90
N ARG A 162 13.17 9.49 -60.15
CA ARG A 162 14.10 10.57 -60.49
C ARG A 162 13.53 11.97 -60.25
N SER A 163 12.21 12.08 -60.09
CA SER A 163 11.55 13.37 -59.81
C SER A 163 11.43 13.52 -58.29
N TYR A 164 12.22 14.44 -57.72
CA TYR A 164 12.31 14.60 -56.27
C TYR A 164 11.86 16.01 -55.86
N SER A 165 10.84 16.08 -55.01
CA SER A 165 10.26 17.32 -54.51
C SER A 165 10.65 17.57 -53.06
N PHE A 166 11.08 18.78 -52.75
CA PHE A 166 11.44 19.16 -51.38
C PHE A 166 11.18 20.64 -51.10
N THR A 167 11.00 20.97 -49.83
CA THR A 167 10.86 22.36 -49.36
C THR A 167 12.17 22.88 -48.78
N ILE A 168 12.33 24.21 -48.82
CA ILE A 168 13.36 24.96 -48.09
C ILE A 168 12.60 25.98 -47.25
N GLN A 169 12.79 25.96 -45.94
CA GLN A 169 12.13 26.88 -45.01
C GLN A 169 13.17 27.66 -44.23
N GLN A 170 13.11 28.98 -44.34
CA GLN A 170 14.00 29.90 -43.61
C GLN A 170 13.63 29.90 -42.12
N LYS A 171 14.62 29.91 -41.24
CA LYS A 171 14.41 30.10 -39.80
C LYS A 171 14.21 31.59 -39.49
N ASP A 172 13.54 31.90 -38.39
CA ASP A 172 13.32 33.28 -37.97
C ASP A 172 14.56 33.80 -37.25
N HIS A 173 15.37 34.58 -37.97
CA HIS A 173 16.63 35.16 -37.50
C HIS A 173 16.80 36.63 -37.93
N GLY A 174 15.75 37.28 -38.43
CA GLY A 174 15.77 38.72 -38.80
C GLY A 174 16.71 39.12 -39.96
N LEU A 175 17.21 38.17 -40.75
CA LEU A 175 18.08 38.45 -41.91
C LEU A 175 17.28 38.41 -43.20
N THR A 176 17.63 39.29 -44.15
CA THR A 176 17.00 39.32 -45.48
C THR A 176 17.63 38.27 -46.40
N VAL A 177 16.80 37.46 -47.07
CA VAL A 177 17.27 36.48 -48.07
C VAL A 177 17.38 37.16 -49.43
N GLU A 178 18.59 37.22 -49.98
CA GLU A 178 18.88 37.80 -51.29
C GLU A 178 18.69 36.79 -52.42
N ASP A 179 19.12 35.54 -52.19
CA ASP A 179 19.16 34.48 -53.20
C ASP A 179 19.10 33.08 -52.56
N THR A 180 18.59 32.10 -53.30
CA THR A 180 18.56 30.68 -52.91
C THR A 180 18.80 29.83 -54.14
N GLN A 181 20.00 29.25 -54.21
CA GLN A 181 20.47 28.41 -55.30
C GLN A 181 20.39 26.94 -54.90
N VAL A 182 19.98 26.10 -55.85
CA VAL A 182 20.00 24.63 -55.72
C VAL A 182 20.89 24.08 -56.82
N ALA A 183 21.74 23.10 -56.51
CA ALA A 183 22.53 22.36 -57.48
C ALA A 183 22.40 20.86 -57.25
N VAL A 184 22.29 20.09 -58.34
CA VAL A 184 22.32 18.62 -58.34
C VAL A 184 23.60 18.18 -59.02
N ASN A 185 24.39 17.34 -58.34
CA ASN A 185 25.68 16.81 -58.84
C ASN A 185 26.61 17.92 -59.37
N GLY A 186 26.63 19.08 -58.67
CA GLY A 186 27.39 20.27 -59.04
C GLY A 186 26.80 21.12 -60.17
N THR A 187 25.63 20.76 -60.73
CA THR A 187 24.94 21.50 -61.79
C THR A 187 23.78 22.31 -61.20
N GLY A 188 23.81 23.64 -61.38
CA GLY A 188 22.77 24.54 -60.87
C GLY A 188 21.39 24.31 -61.51
N VAL A 189 20.34 24.41 -60.68
CA VAL A 189 18.93 24.27 -61.03
C VAL A 189 18.24 25.63 -60.89
N GLU A 190 18.07 26.33 -62.00
CA GLU A 190 17.43 27.65 -62.05
C GLU A 190 16.28 27.70 -63.07
N PRO A 191 15.08 28.19 -62.70
CA PRO A 191 14.63 28.48 -61.33
C PRO A 191 14.28 27.19 -60.57
N PHE A 192 14.66 27.09 -59.30
CA PHE A 192 14.15 26.04 -58.42
C PHE A 192 12.67 26.29 -58.09
N GLN A 193 11.82 25.28 -58.29
CA GLN A 193 10.36 25.36 -58.08
C GLN A 193 9.84 24.33 -57.06
N GLY A 194 10.68 23.94 -56.08
CA GLY A 194 10.34 22.89 -55.11
C GLY A 194 10.58 21.46 -55.61
N GLN A 195 11.20 21.30 -56.79
CA GLN A 195 11.46 20.00 -57.40
C GLN A 195 12.78 20.02 -58.20
N VAL A 196 13.49 18.88 -58.19
CA VAL A 196 14.67 18.60 -58.99
C VAL A 196 14.51 17.29 -59.77
N TYR A 197 15.39 17.07 -60.75
CA TYR A 197 15.51 15.79 -61.44
C TYR A 197 16.89 15.20 -61.15
N LEU A 198 16.90 13.93 -60.73
CA LEU A 198 18.07 13.21 -60.26
C LEU A 198 18.52 12.14 -61.29
N GLU A 199 19.79 11.77 -61.22
CA GLU A 199 20.33 10.60 -61.94
C GLU A 199 20.05 9.32 -61.14
N GLU A 200 20.26 8.15 -61.76
CA GLU A 200 20.10 6.85 -61.09
C GLU A 200 21.37 6.48 -60.32
N GLY A 201 21.24 6.01 -59.09
CA GLY A 201 22.32 5.87 -58.11
C GLY A 201 22.48 7.11 -57.22
N GLU A 202 23.68 7.32 -56.68
CA GLU A 202 24.00 8.43 -55.76
C GLU A 202 23.88 9.81 -56.41
N ASN A 203 23.29 10.76 -55.70
CA ASN A 203 23.18 12.17 -56.08
C ASN A 203 23.52 13.08 -54.88
N THR A 204 24.17 14.21 -55.15
CA THR A 204 24.39 15.28 -54.18
C THR A 204 23.51 16.48 -54.52
N ILE A 205 22.63 16.89 -53.60
CA ILE A 205 21.82 18.11 -53.70
C ILE A 205 22.43 19.17 -52.79
N THR A 206 23.03 20.21 -53.36
CA THR A 206 23.57 21.36 -52.62
C THR A 206 22.60 22.53 -52.67
N ILE A 207 22.26 23.08 -51.50
CA ILE A 207 21.45 24.29 -51.34
C ILE A 207 22.36 25.39 -50.79
N THR A 208 22.39 26.54 -51.45
CA THR A 208 23.15 27.73 -51.04
C THR A 208 22.22 28.92 -50.91
N VAL A 209 22.08 29.45 -49.71
CA VAL A 209 21.29 30.66 -49.42
C VAL A 209 22.22 31.84 -49.17
N THR A 210 21.92 32.98 -49.79
CA THR A 210 22.62 34.25 -49.57
C THR A 210 21.78 35.13 -48.65
N TYR A 211 22.33 35.52 -47.51
CA TYR A 211 21.68 36.40 -46.53
C TYR A 211 22.38 37.75 -46.45
N THR A 212 21.60 38.82 -46.25
CA THR A 212 22.06 40.14 -45.84
C THR A 212 21.61 40.42 -44.41
N ASP A 213 22.57 40.76 -43.56
CA ASP A 213 22.33 41.43 -42.28
C ASP A 213 22.18 42.93 -42.54
N GLU A 214 20.99 43.47 -42.28
CA GLU A 214 20.68 44.90 -42.50
C GLU A 214 21.20 45.80 -41.36
N GLU A 215 21.49 45.26 -40.17
CA GLU A 215 22.05 46.02 -39.04
C GLU A 215 23.58 46.14 -39.17
N GLU A 216 24.27 45.06 -39.54
CA GLU A 216 25.72 45.07 -39.81
C GLU A 216 26.07 45.51 -41.24
N GLY A 217 25.10 45.55 -42.16
CA GLY A 217 25.31 45.89 -43.57
C GLY A 217 26.15 44.85 -44.32
N ARG A 218 26.03 43.57 -43.95
CA ARG A 218 26.93 42.49 -44.36
C ARG A 218 26.17 41.35 -45.04
N THR A 219 26.58 41.01 -46.26
CA THR A 219 26.09 39.83 -46.99
C THR A 219 27.03 38.63 -46.79
N PHE A 220 26.47 37.43 -46.63
CA PHE A 220 27.20 36.16 -46.54
C PHE A 220 26.38 35.00 -47.12
N GLN A 221 27.02 33.85 -47.34
CA GLN A 221 26.38 32.64 -47.87
C GLN A 221 26.44 31.50 -46.87
N VAL A 222 25.38 30.71 -46.81
CA VAL A 222 25.29 29.46 -46.05
C VAL A 222 24.94 28.34 -47.03
N SER A 223 25.72 27.27 -47.03
CA SER A 223 25.51 26.12 -47.93
C SER A 223 25.34 24.83 -47.15
N ARG A 224 24.44 23.95 -47.60
CA ARG A 224 24.27 22.59 -47.09
C ARG A 224 24.10 21.62 -48.25
N SER A 225 24.83 20.51 -48.22
CA SER A 225 24.69 19.43 -49.18
C SER A 225 23.99 18.25 -48.55
N TYR A 226 23.23 17.53 -49.36
CA TYR A 226 22.55 16.29 -48.99
C TYR A 226 22.88 15.19 -49.99
N HIS A 227 23.04 13.95 -49.53
CA HIS A 227 23.21 12.77 -50.37
C HIS A 227 21.91 11.96 -50.40
N VAL A 228 21.47 11.60 -51.61
CA VAL A 228 20.28 10.76 -51.84
C VAL A 228 20.58 9.74 -52.94
N GLU A 229 19.99 8.55 -52.87
CA GLU A 229 20.17 7.49 -53.87
C GLU A 229 18.86 7.23 -54.63
N VAL A 230 18.89 7.19 -55.95
CA VAL A 230 17.72 6.84 -56.77
C VAL A 230 17.82 5.40 -57.27
N VAL A 231 16.89 4.55 -56.83
CA VAL A 231 16.77 3.14 -57.23
C VAL A 231 15.45 2.95 -57.97
N LEU A 232 15.51 2.71 -59.28
CA LEU A 232 14.32 2.60 -60.13
C LEU A 232 13.83 1.16 -60.28
N GLY A 233 12.51 0.97 -60.33
CA GLY A 233 11.90 -0.35 -60.48
C GLY A 233 11.97 -1.24 -59.23
N GLU A 234 12.34 -0.67 -58.08
CA GLU A 234 12.27 -1.31 -56.78
C GLU A 234 11.51 -0.42 -55.78
N ILE A 235 11.03 -1.02 -54.71
CA ILE A 235 10.58 -0.27 -53.53
C ILE A 235 11.81 0.38 -52.87
N ALA A 236 11.71 1.66 -52.55
CA ALA A 236 12.67 2.36 -51.71
C ALA A 236 12.18 2.32 -50.25
N LEU A 237 12.95 1.70 -49.37
CA LEU A 237 12.72 1.70 -47.92
C LEU A 237 13.60 2.77 -47.28
N ASN A 238 12.98 3.76 -46.64
CA ASN A 238 13.67 4.81 -45.90
C ASN A 238 13.53 4.52 -44.42
N VAL A 239 14.65 4.33 -43.72
CA VAL A 239 14.69 3.85 -42.34
C VAL A 239 15.63 4.72 -41.50
N ARG A 240 15.19 5.10 -40.30
CA ARG A 240 15.93 5.98 -39.38
C ARG A 240 15.78 5.51 -37.95
N GLY A 241 16.90 5.39 -37.23
CA GLY A 241 16.89 4.85 -35.87
C GLY A 241 16.77 3.33 -35.80
N LEU A 242 17.07 2.61 -36.88
CA LEU A 242 17.29 1.16 -36.88
C LEU A 242 18.66 0.87 -37.49
N SER A 243 19.48 0.15 -36.73
CA SER A 243 20.75 -0.43 -37.18
C SER A 243 20.75 -1.90 -36.77
N ASP A 244 21.06 -2.79 -37.72
CA ASP A 244 21.04 -4.24 -37.47
C ASP A 244 22.19 -4.62 -36.51
N GLY A 245 21.87 -5.38 -35.46
CA GLY A 245 22.79 -5.72 -34.38
C GLY A 245 23.03 -4.61 -33.35
N ALA A 246 22.21 -3.55 -33.30
CA ALA A 246 22.38 -2.46 -32.33
C ALA A 246 22.09 -2.92 -30.90
N GLU A 247 23.05 -2.68 -29.99
CA GLU A 247 22.86 -2.86 -28.55
C GLU A 247 22.27 -1.58 -27.94
N VAL A 248 21.20 -1.71 -27.14
CA VAL A 248 20.51 -0.59 -26.47
C VAL A 248 20.23 -0.89 -25.00
N SER A 249 20.15 0.16 -24.19
CA SER A 249 19.94 0.08 -22.73
C SER A 249 18.54 0.49 -22.24
N SER A 250 17.66 0.99 -23.13
CA SER A 250 16.25 1.23 -22.83
C SER A 250 15.34 0.26 -23.58
N SER A 251 14.32 -0.23 -22.88
CA SER A 251 13.26 -1.05 -23.51
C SER A 251 12.31 -0.22 -24.38
N SER A 252 12.24 1.10 -24.24
CA SER A 252 11.38 1.97 -25.06
C SER A 252 12.12 2.43 -26.32
N PHE A 253 11.83 1.79 -27.46
CA PHE A 253 12.57 2.01 -28.70
C PHE A 253 11.73 2.72 -29.77
N ASN A 254 12.31 3.73 -30.41
CA ASN A 254 11.66 4.61 -31.38
C ASN A 254 12.44 4.67 -32.70
N PHE A 255 11.74 4.59 -33.84
CA PHE A 255 12.33 4.71 -35.17
C PHE A 255 11.32 5.26 -36.19
N ASP A 256 11.78 5.85 -37.29
CA ASP A 256 10.90 6.21 -38.43
C ASP A 256 11.21 5.30 -39.61
N ALA A 257 10.16 4.83 -40.29
CA ALA A 257 10.30 4.03 -41.50
C ALA A 257 9.16 4.33 -42.49
N SER A 258 9.49 4.41 -43.77
CA SER A 258 8.52 4.53 -44.86
C SER A 258 8.96 3.73 -46.09
N ALA A 259 8.00 3.46 -46.97
CA ALA A 259 8.23 2.80 -48.25
C ALA A 259 7.67 3.67 -49.38
N SER A 260 8.38 3.73 -50.52
CA SER A 260 7.85 4.34 -51.74
C SER A 260 8.09 3.47 -52.96
N TYR A 261 7.20 3.59 -53.95
CA TYR A 261 7.34 2.93 -55.25
C TYR A 261 6.89 3.87 -56.38
N GLU A 262 7.67 3.91 -57.46
CA GLU A 262 7.53 4.87 -58.59
C GLU A 262 7.38 6.36 -58.18
N GLY A 263 7.77 6.74 -56.96
CA GLY A 263 7.66 8.08 -56.40
C GLY A 263 6.46 8.33 -55.47
N GLU A 264 5.56 7.36 -55.28
CA GLU A 264 4.42 7.44 -54.36
C GLU A 264 4.71 6.69 -53.05
N GLU A 265 4.24 7.19 -51.90
CA GLU A 265 4.35 6.48 -50.61
C GLU A 265 3.38 5.30 -50.57
N ILE A 266 3.88 4.10 -50.24
CA ILE A 266 3.09 2.86 -50.18
C ILE A 266 3.00 2.31 -48.75
N PRO A 267 1.97 1.52 -48.41
CA PRO A 267 1.82 0.95 -47.08
C PRO A 267 3.03 0.12 -46.64
N LEU A 268 3.53 0.40 -45.43
CA LEU A 268 4.59 -0.36 -44.78
C LEU A 268 4.00 -1.14 -43.59
N LEU A 269 4.12 -2.47 -43.61
CA LEU A 269 3.87 -3.32 -42.46
C LEU A 269 5.15 -3.39 -41.62
N VAL A 270 5.01 -3.12 -40.31
CA VAL A 270 6.09 -3.20 -39.34
C VAL A 270 5.69 -4.18 -38.24
N THR A 271 6.57 -5.12 -37.91
CA THR A 271 6.36 -6.08 -36.81
C THR A 271 7.57 -6.16 -35.89
N LEU A 272 7.34 -6.22 -34.57
CA LEU A 272 8.32 -6.54 -33.54
C LEU A 272 8.02 -7.94 -32.98
N ASN A 273 8.98 -8.86 -33.04
CA ASN A 273 8.85 -10.25 -32.59
C ASN A 273 7.56 -10.94 -33.14
N GLY A 274 7.20 -10.61 -34.39
CA GLY A 274 5.99 -11.08 -35.08
C GLY A 274 4.70 -10.27 -34.83
N ASN A 275 4.68 -9.35 -33.86
CA ASN A 275 3.51 -8.52 -33.53
C ASN A 275 3.51 -7.19 -34.29
N THR A 276 2.40 -6.81 -34.93
CA THR A 276 2.30 -5.55 -35.70
C THR A 276 2.44 -4.31 -34.83
N VAL A 277 3.34 -3.40 -35.22
CA VAL A 277 3.54 -2.09 -34.59
C VAL A 277 2.86 -1.01 -35.43
N GLN A 278 1.98 -0.21 -34.82
CA GLN A 278 1.31 0.90 -35.52
C GLN A 278 2.18 2.16 -35.55
N ARG A 279 2.19 2.85 -36.69
CA ARG A 279 2.86 4.15 -36.85
C ARG A 279 2.09 5.24 -36.11
N LYS A 280 2.79 6.02 -35.28
CA LYS A 280 2.31 7.27 -34.66
C LYS A 280 2.79 8.48 -35.46
N TYR A 281 2.34 9.68 -35.10
CA TYR A 281 2.81 10.93 -35.71
C TYR A 281 4.33 11.13 -35.64
N SER A 282 4.98 10.58 -34.61
CA SER A 282 6.42 10.63 -34.38
C SER A 282 7.21 9.42 -34.92
N GLY A 283 6.62 8.61 -35.81
CA GLY A 283 7.18 7.33 -36.26
C GLY A 283 6.65 6.12 -35.49
N TYR A 284 7.41 5.03 -35.45
CA TYR A 284 7.08 3.82 -34.70
C TYR A 284 7.67 3.90 -33.28
N GLN A 285 6.86 3.48 -32.30
CA GLN A 285 7.28 3.30 -30.92
C GLN A 285 6.93 1.88 -30.52
N CYS A 286 7.90 1.15 -29.97
CA CYS A 286 7.75 -0.24 -29.55
C CYS A 286 8.46 -0.47 -28.20
N ARG A 287 8.18 -1.61 -27.57
CA ARG A 287 8.83 -2.02 -26.31
C ARG A 287 9.57 -3.34 -26.51
N LEU A 288 10.89 -3.30 -26.34
CA LEU A 288 11.78 -4.44 -26.53
C LEU A 288 11.71 -5.40 -25.34
N GLU A 289 11.84 -6.69 -25.64
CA GLU A 289 12.10 -7.76 -24.67
C GLU A 289 13.61 -7.84 -24.40
N GLU A 290 14.02 -8.37 -23.25
CA GLU A 290 15.44 -8.47 -22.88
C GLU A 290 16.16 -9.49 -23.78
N GLY A 291 17.30 -9.11 -24.34
CA GLY A 291 18.00 -9.85 -25.38
C GLY A 291 17.66 -9.39 -26.80
N GLU A 292 17.69 -10.30 -27.76
CA GLU A 292 17.56 -10.01 -29.20
C GLU A 292 16.10 -9.89 -29.64
N ASN A 293 15.78 -8.82 -30.39
CA ASN A 293 14.44 -8.50 -30.88
C ASN A 293 14.44 -8.36 -32.41
N GLU A 294 13.53 -9.06 -33.11
CA GLU A 294 13.37 -8.95 -34.57
C GLU A 294 12.38 -7.82 -34.91
N ILE A 295 12.87 -6.75 -35.54
CA ILE A 295 12.04 -5.73 -36.19
C ILE A 295 12.05 -5.96 -37.69
N ARG A 296 10.90 -6.35 -38.25
CA ARG A 296 10.71 -6.60 -39.68
C ARG A 296 9.87 -5.52 -40.32
N LEU A 297 10.37 -5.00 -41.44
CA LEU A 297 9.73 -4.04 -42.32
C LEU A 297 9.34 -4.74 -43.62
N LYS A 298 8.08 -4.64 -44.05
CA LYS A 298 7.57 -5.25 -45.29
C LYS A 298 6.67 -4.30 -46.06
N ALA A 299 6.99 -4.07 -47.32
CA ALA A 299 6.15 -3.30 -48.24
C ALA A 299 5.85 -4.11 -49.51
N GLU A 300 4.66 -3.89 -50.08
CA GLU A 300 4.17 -4.53 -51.29
C GLU A 300 3.50 -3.47 -52.17
N ALA A 301 3.93 -3.39 -53.44
CA ALA A 301 3.39 -2.47 -54.43
C ALA A 301 2.22 -3.09 -55.21
N GLU A 302 1.41 -2.26 -55.88
CA GLU A 302 0.22 -2.72 -56.62
C GLU A 302 0.52 -3.71 -57.76
N ASP A 303 1.76 -3.72 -58.28
CA ASP A 303 2.22 -4.66 -59.31
C ASP A 303 2.71 -6.01 -58.77
N GLY A 304 2.70 -6.19 -57.44
CA GLY A 304 3.18 -7.38 -56.75
C GLY A 304 4.67 -7.36 -56.41
N THR A 305 5.38 -6.25 -56.61
CA THR A 305 6.75 -6.08 -56.11
C THR A 305 6.74 -6.05 -54.58
N VAL A 306 7.55 -6.90 -53.93
CA VAL A 306 7.65 -6.99 -52.46
C VAL A 306 9.09 -6.72 -52.04
N LYS A 307 9.28 -5.92 -50.98
CA LYS A 307 10.58 -5.72 -50.34
C LYS A 307 10.45 -5.90 -48.83
N GLU A 308 11.36 -6.68 -48.27
CA GLU A 308 11.46 -6.93 -46.82
C GLU A 308 12.85 -6.51 -46.33
N ALA A 309 12.90 -5.95 -45.12
CA ALA A 309 14.11 -5.71 -44.36
C ALA A 309 13.90 -6.21 -42.92
N VAL A 310 14.95 -6.72 -42.29
CA VAL A 310 14.93 -7.25 -40.93
C VAL A 310 16.09 -6.64 -40.16
N TYR A 311 15.82 -6.20 -38.94
CA TYR A 311 16.78 -5.58 -38.03
C TYR A 311 16.70 -6.27 -36.67
N HIS A 312 17.84 -6.69 -36.13
CA HIS A 312 17.95 -7.30 -34.81
C HIS A 312 18.41 -6.22 -33.82
N ILE A 313 17.60 -5.91 -32.81
CA ILE A 313 17.95 -4.95 -31.75
C ILE A 313 18.15 -5.72 -30.45
N VAL A 314 19.34 -5.60 -29.85
CA VAL A 314 19.69 -6.28 -28.61
C VAL A 314 19.45 -5.32 -27.44
N TYR A 315 18.36 -5.52 -26.69
CA TYR A 315 18.14 -4.80 -25.45
C TYR A 315 18.92 -5.48 -24.32
N ILE A 316 20.02 -4.85 -23.91
CA ILE A 316 20.79 -5.23 -22.73
C ILE A 316 20.23 -4.43 -21.55
N ARG A 317 19.57 -5.10 -20.61
CA ARG A 317 19.18 -4.43 -19.36
C ARG A 317 20.47 -4.01 -18.62
N PRO A 318 20.64 -2.72 -18.27
CA PRO A 318 21.81 -2.29 -17.51
C PRO A 318 21.85 -2.98 -16.15
N GLU A 319 23.06 -3.30 -15.66
CA GLU A 319 23.23 -3.71 -14.26
C GLU A 319 22.66 -2.63 -13.35
N SER A 320 21.75 -3.03 -12.46
CA SER A 320 21.04 -2.07 -11.63
C SER A 320 21.96 -1.44 -10.60
N SER A 321 21.87 -0.12 -10.44
CA SER A 321 22.52 0.60 -9.36
C SER A 321 21.79 0.53 -8.02
N TYR A 322 20.69 -0.25 -7.95
CA TYR A 322 19.93 -0.51 -6.74
C TYR A 322 20.47 -1.71 -5.97
N GLU A 323 20.64 -1.54 -4.65
CA GLU A 323 21.02 -2.58 -3.70
C GLU A 323 19.90 -2.74 -2.66
N ILE A 324 19.43 -3.97 -2.47
CA ILE A 324 18.41 -4.33 -1.47
C ILE A 324 19.14 -4.89 -0.24
N VAL A 325 18.71 -4.46 0.94
CA VAL A 325 19.18 -4.95 2.24
C VAL A 325 17.96 -5.37 3.05
N THR A 326 17.87 -6.66 3.36
CA THR A 326 16.75 -7.25 4.11
C THR A 326 17.24 -8.35 5.04
N ASP A 327 16.44 -8.68 6.05
CA ASP A 327 16.58 -9.84 6.92
C ASP A 327 15.68 -11.02 6.49
N LEU A 328 14.96 -10.89 5.37
CA LEU A 328 14.22 -11.98 4.74
C LEU A 328 15.15 -13.13 4.32
N ALA A 329 14.60 -14.34 4.39
CA ALA A 329 15.18 -15.57 3.88
C ALA A 329 14.04 -16.54 3.55
N ASP A 330 14.30 -17.48 2.63
CA ASP A 330 13.45 -18.66 2.44
C ASP A 330 13.42 -19.47 3.74
N GLN A 331 12.26 -19.58 4.37
CA GLN A 331 12.14 -20.17 5.71
C GLN A 331 10.74 -20.73 6.00
N GLU A 332 10.68 -21.64 6.96
CA GLU A 332 9.44 -22.15 7.53
C GLU A 332 9.15 -21.41 8.84
N VAL A 333 7.90 -20.98 9.04
CA VAL A 333 7.43 -20.31 10.26
C VAL A 333 6.14 -20.97 10.76
N ASN A 334 5.88 -20.82 12.06
CA ASN A 334 4.71 -21.39 12.75
C ASN A 334 3.73 -20.33 13.29
N ALA A 335 3.99 -19.05 13.03
CA ALA A 335 3.09 -17.94 13.34
C ALA A 335 2.62 -17.27 12.04
N ALA A 336 1.33 -16.91 11.99
CA ALA A 336 0.77 -16.16 10.87
C ALA A 336 1.31 -14.72 10.82
N GLU A 337 1.52 -14.10 11.97
CA GLU A 337 2.09 -12.75 12.06
C GLU A 337 3.60 -12.79 11.80
N PHE A 338 4.03 -12.11 10.73
CA PHE A 338 5.41 -12.10 10.27
C PHE A 338 5.90 -10.67 10.06
N ALA A 339 7.13 -10.39 10.49
CA ALA A 339 7.73 -9.07 10.41
C ALA A 339 9.18 -9.13 9.93
N PHE A 340 9.58 -8.15 9.13
CA PHE A 340 10.88 -8.09 8.46
C PHE A 340 11.25 -6.64 8.13
N HIS A 341 12.51 -6.41 7.78
CA HIS A 341 13.05 -5.12 7.38
C HIS A 341 13.45 -5.10 5.92
N VAL A 342 13.18 -3.99 5.23
CA VAL A 342 13.66 -3.71 3.86
C VAL A 342 14.20 -2.29 3.80
N ALA A 343 15.48 -2.18 3.45
CA ALA A 343 16.11 -0.94 3.06
C ALA A 343 16.63 -1.08 1.62
N VAL A 344 16.46 -0.03 0.81
CA VAL A 344 16.95 0.01 -0.57
C VAL A 344 17.85 1.23 -0.73
N THR A 345 19.01 1.04 -1.34
CA THR A 345 19.88 2.16 -1.77
C THR A 345 20.02 2.18 -3.28
N ARG A 346 20.30 3.37 -3.84
CA ARG A 346 20.77 3.53 -5.22
C ARG A 346 22.15 4.19 -5.17
N GLN A 347 23.18 3.53 -5.68
CA GLN A 347 24.58 3.97 -5.57
C GLN A 347 25.00 4.31 -4.12
N GLY A 348 24.50 3.55 -3.13
CA GLY A 348 24.77 3.77 -1.71
C GLY A 348 23.94 4.88 -1.03
N VAL A 349 23.02 5.54 -1.75
CA VAL A 349 22.10 6.55 -1.18
C VAL A 349 20.73 5.92 -0.92
N PRO A 350 20.18 5.97 0.31
CA PRO A 350 18.85 5.42 0.60
C PRO A 350 17.75 6.02 -0.28
N THR A 351 16.80 5.19 -0.71
CA THR A 351 15.72 5.60 -1.62
C THR A 351 14.41 4.90 -1.29
N GLN A 352 13.30 5.62 -1.47
CA GLN A 352 11.93 5.09 -1.36
C GLN A 352 11.37 4.62 -2.72
N ASN A 353 12.22 4.51 -3.75
CA ASN A 353 11.80 3.99 -5.06
C ASN A 353 11.83 2.45 -5.08
N PHE A 354 11.00 1.85 -4.24
CA PHE A 354 10.75 0.41 -4.21
C PHE A 354 9.33 0.12 -3.73
N SER A 355 8.87 -1.11 -3.95
CA SER A 355 7.59 -1.63 -3.47
C SER A 355 7.81 -3.04 -2.90
N VAL A 356 7.05 -3.41 -1.89
CA VAL A 356 7.07 -4.77 -1.33
C VAL A 356 5.70 -5.40 -1.56
N ARG A 357 5.67 -6.68 -1.94
CA ARG A 357 4.43 -7.42 -2.19
C ARG A 357 4.40 -8.71 -1.40
N LEU A 358 3.22 -9.05 -0.89
CA LEU A 358 2.88 -10.36 -0.33
C LEU A 358 1.86 -11.02 -1.25
N ASN A 359 2.17 -12.20 -1.78
CA ASN A 359 1.29 -12.97 -2.67
C ASN A 359 0.73 -12.13 -3.85
N GLY A 360 1.57 -11.23 -4.38
CA GLY A 360 1.26 -10.31 -5.48
C GLY A 360 0.54 -9.01 -5.07
N ALA A 361 0.03 -8.89 -3.85
CA ALA A 361 -0.58 -7.67 -3.32
C ALA A 361 0.46 -6.75 -2.69
N GLU A 362 0.40 -5.44 -2.93
CA GLU A 362 1.33 -4.46 -2.37
C GLU A 362 1.05 -4.21 -0.88
N ILE A 363 2.11 -4.21 -0.07
CA ILE A 363 2.07 -3.97 1.37
C ILE A 363 2.97 -2.79 1.75
N PHE A 364 2.62 -2.09 2.83
CA PHE A 364 3.26 -0.84 3.23
C PHE A 364 3.90 -0.97 4.62
N GLY A 365 5.16 -0.57 4.71
CA GLY A 365 5.93 -0.52 5.96
C GLY A 365 6.13 0.91 6.47
N THR A 366 6.67 1.04 7.69
CA THR A 366 7.08 2.33 8.27
C THR A 366 8.58 2.30 8.53
N ASP A 367 9.32 3.28 8.01
CA ASP A 367 10.79 3.39 8.12
C ASP A 367 11.55 2.09 7.78
N GLY A 368 11.06 1.37 6.76
CA GLY A 368 11.61 0.10 6.28
C GLY A 368 11.20 -1.14 7.09
N ALA A 369 10.49 -1.00 8.22
CA ALA A 369 9.90 -2.12 8.93
C ALA A 369 8.53 -2.49 8.34
N TYR A 370 8.34 -3.77 8.03
CA TYR A 370 7.11 -4.35 7.49
C TYR A 370 6.56 -5.39 8.47
N ALA A 371 5.23 -5.47 8.55
CA ALA A 371 4.50 -6.52 9.25
C ALA A 371 3.32 -6.97 8.37
N CYS A 372 3.06 -8.28 8.32
CA CYS A 372 1.99 -8.87 7.55
C CYS A 372 1.51 -10.20 8.13
N SER A 373 0.26 -10.56 7.83
CA SER A 373 -0.32 -11.86 8.16
C SER A 373 -0.16 -12.81 6.96
N LEU A 374 0.43 -13.98 7.20
CA LEU A 374 0.67 -15.04 6.22
C LEU A 374 -0.55 -15.95 6.05
N LEU A 375 -0.74 -16.48 4.85
CA LEU A 375 -1.67 -17.57 4.57
C LEU A 375 -1.00 -18.92 4.85
N GLU A 376 -1.75 -19.96 5.22
CA GLU A 376 -1.17 -21.30 5.41
C GLU A 376 -0.54 -21.81 4.09
N GLY A 377 0.68 -22.34 4.19
CA GLY A 377 1.51 -22.77 3.05
C GLY A 377 2.52 -21.71 2.59
N ASP A 378 2.91 -21.80 1.31
CA ASP A 378 3.92 -20.91 0.72
C ASP A 378 3.40 -19.47 0.54
N ASN A 379 4.07 -18.49 1.14
CA ASN A 379 3.84 -17.08 0.90
C ASN A 379 5.02 -16.48 0.14
N LEU A 380 4.74 -15.86 -1.01
CA LEU A 380 5.75 -15.19 -1.80
C LEU A 380 5.84 -13.72 -1.38
N ILE A 381 6.98 -13.33 -0.82
CA ILE A 381 7.33 -11.93 -0.57
C ILE A 381 8.27 -11.45 -1.69
N GLU A 382 7.86 -10.40 -2.41
CA GLU A 382 8.65 -9.81 -3.50
C GLU A 382 9.07 -8.38 -3.13
N ILE A 383 10.37 -8.08 -3.20
CA ILE A 383 10.88 -6.70 -3.11
C ILE A 383 11.23 -6.23 -4.51
N LEU A 384 10.53 -5.22 -5.00
CA LEU A 384 10.73 -4.66 -6.34
C LEU A 384 11.32 -3.25 -6.23
N ALA A 385 12.65 -3.15 -6.34
CA ALA A 385 13.39 -1.90 -6.29
C ALA A 385 13.62 -1.32 -7.69
N GLY A 386 13.48 0.00 -7.84
CA GLY A 386 13.82 0.72 -9.07
C GLY A 386 12.63 1.03 -10.00
N SER A 387 12.96 1.49 -11.21
CA SER A 387 12.01 1.92 -12.23
C SER A 387 11.58 0.77 -13.16
N LEU A 388 10.80 1.05 -14.20
CA LEU A 388 10.50 0.09 -15.26
C LEU A 388 11.68 -0.19 -16.22
N GLU A 389 12.73 0.63 -16.16
CA GLU A 389 13.92 0.54 -17.03
C GLU A 389 15.15 0.00 -16.29
N GLU A 390 15.25 0.30 -14.99
CA GLU A 390 16.30 -0.14 -14.08
C GLU A 390 15.63 -0.76 -12.85
N ARG A 391 15.48 -2.09 -12.82
CA ARG A 391 14.76 -2.82 -11.76
C ARG A 391 15.58 -3.96 -11.18
N VAL A 392 15.55 -4.10 -9.86
CA VAL A 392 15.93 -5.33 -9.14
C VAL A 392 14.65 -5.94 -8.58
N THR A 393 14.61 -7.27 -8.55
CA THR A 393 13.56 -8.00 -7.85
C THR A 393 14.21 -9.13 -7.06
N GLU A 394 14.00 -9.10 -5.75
CA GLU A 394 14.30 -10.22 -4.87
C GLU A 394 12.99 -10.88 -4.42
N GLN A 395 13.03 -12.19 -4.27
CA GLN A 395 11.87 -13.02 -3.93
C GLN A 395 12.26 -13.96 -2.79
N TYR A 396 11.37 -14.08 -1.82
CA TYR A 396 11.54 -14.89 -0.63
C TYR A 396 10.27 -15.70 -0.38
N VAL A 397 10.40 -17.00 -0.14
CA VAL A 397 9.28 -17.89 0.18
C VAL A 397 9.25 -18.14 1.68
N VAL A 398 8.22 -17.61 2.34
CA VAL A 398 7.95 -17.87 3.75
C VAL A 398 6.82 -18.89 3.83
N ASN A 399 7.16 -20.14 4.14
CA ASN A 399 6.17 -21.20 4.32
C ASN A 399 5.60 -21.12 5.74
N TYR A 400 4.31 -20.80 5.88
CA TYR A 400 3.63 -20.82 7.16
C TYR A 400 2.95 -22.18 7.37
N VAL A 401 3.50 -22.99 8.27
CA VAL A 401 2.92 -24.26 8.68
C VAL A 401 2.09 -24.06 9.94
N VAL A 402 0.79 -24.34 9.86
CA VAL A 402 -0.04 -24.51 11.06
C VAL A 402 0.36 -25.84 11.70
N VAL A 403 1.07 -25.78 12.84
CA VAL A 403 1.55 -26.97 13.54
C VAL A 403 0.39 -27.62 14.32
N VAL A 404 -0.36 -28.48 13.63
CA VAL A 404 -1.38 -29.34 14.25
C VAL A 404 -0.68 -30.54 14.94
N PRO A 405 -0.83 -30.75 16.27
CA PRO A 405 -0.19 -31.87 16.94
C PRO A 405 -0.74 -33.22 16.48
N GLY A 406 0.09 -34.04 15.82
CA GLY A 406 -0.28 -35.40 15.40
C GLY A 406 0.81 -36.17 14.65
N ASP A 407 1.51 -35.53 13.71
CA ASP A 407 2.35 -36.21 12.70
C ASP A 407 3.84 -35.77 12.65
N GLY A 408 4.39 -35.16 13.72
CA GLY A 408 5.76 -34.60 13.73
C GLY A 408 6.59 -34.86 14.98
N ASP A 409 7.85 -35.27 14.80
CA ASP A 409 8.83 -35.68 15.83
C ASP A 409 9.49 -34.49 16.56
N ALA A 410 8.67 -33.61 17.16
CA ALA A 410 9.12 -32.53 18.02
C ALA A 410 8.35 -32.55 19.36
N ASP A 411 9.06 -32.81 20.46
CA ASP A 411 8.49 -32.79 21.81
C ASP A 411 8.23 -31.35 22.28
N LEU A 412 7.14 -30.77 21.76
CA LEU A 412 6.65 -29.43 22.07
C LEU A 412 5.66 -29.43 23.26
N SER A 413 5.59 -30.51 24.05
CA SER A 413 4.60 -30.64 25.14
C SER A 413 4.71 -29.55 26.22
N GLY A 414 5.82 -28.82 26.27
CA GLY A 414 6.04 -27.69 27.17
C GLY A 414 5.60 -26.32 26.64
N GLN A 415 5.14 -26.22 25.39
CA GLN A 415 4.73 -24.97 24.72
C GLN A 415 3.24 -24.92 24.34
N GLN A 416 2.48 -25.99 24.61
CA GLN A 416 1.05 -26.00 24.35
C GLN A 416 0.28 -25.08 25.34
N PRO A 417 -0.78 -24.39 24.87
CA PRO A 417 -1.69 -23.70 25.78
C PRO A 417 -2.45 -24.72 26.64
N ARG A 418 -2.87 -24.26 27.82
CA ARG A 418 -3.60 -25.05 28.81
C ARG A 418 -5.08 -24.74 28.70
N ILE A 419 -5.85 -25.74 28.30
CA ILE A 419 -7.32 -25.68 28.33
C ILE A 419 -7.75 -25.85 29.79
N ASN A 420 -8.33 -24.81 30.39
CA ASN A 420 -8.86 -24.87 31.75
C ASN A 420 -10.36 -24.57 31.70
N TYR A 421 -11.20 -25.59 31.60
CA TYR A 421 -12.65 -25.44 31.63
C TYR A 421 -13.25 -25.82 32.99
N SER A 422 -14.43 -25.30 33.30
CA SER A 422 -15.21 -25.63 34.50
C SER A 422 -16.69 -25.88 34.17
N GLY A 423 -17.43 -26.47 35.12
CA GLY A 423 -18.87 -26.72 35.00
C GLY A 423 -19.26 -27.92 34.13
N ILE A 424 -18.32 -28.63 33.51
CA ILE A 424 -18.56 -29.84 32.71
C ILE A 424 -17.36 -30.79 32.79
N GLY A 425 -17.54 -32.06 32.41
CA GLY A 425 -16.47 -33.05 32.33
C GLY A 425 -16.87 -34.31 31.56
N ASP A 426 -15.86 -35.08 31.12
CA ASP A 426 -16.07 -36.32 30.36
C ASP A 426 -16.88 -37.37 31.15
N GLY A 427 -17.82 -38.01 30.47
CA GLY A 427 -18.74 -39.00 31.04
C GLY A 427 -19.89 -38.43 31.88
N MET A 428 -20.07 -37.10 31.94
CA MET A 428 -21.14 -36.49 32.75
C MET A 428 -22.54 -36.83 32.20
N GLU A 429 -23.46 -37.19 33.09
CA GLU A 429 -24.88 -37.34 32.78
C GLU A 429 -25.62 -36.02 33.03
N ILE A 430 -26.28 -35.50 31.99
CA ILE A 430 -26.96 -34.21 31.98
C ILE A 430 -28.45 -34.43 31.67
N ARG A 431 -29.33 -33.56 32.18
CA ARG A 431 -30.79 -33.61 31.91
C ARG A 431 -31.30 -32.43 31.09
N ASP A 432 -30.59 -31.30 31.11
CA ASP A 432 -30.92 -30.11 30.33
C ASP A 432 -30.31 -30.18 28.91
N THR A 433 -30.99 -29.61 27.92
CA THR A 433 -30.46 -29.37 26.57
C THR A 433 -29.68 -28.06 26.45
N VAL A 434 -29.67 -27.21 27.48
CA VAL A 434 -28.87 -25.98 27.55
C VAL A 434 -27.87 -26.12 28.69
N TRP A 435 -26.60 -25.82 28.43
CA TRP A 435 -25.54 -25.92 29.44
C TRP A 435 -24.51 -24.82 29.29
N ASN A 436 -24.15 -24.15 30.39
CA ASN A 436 -23.10 -23.15 30.38
C ASN A 436 -21.76 -23.74 30.83
N ILE A 437 -20.68 -23.26 30.24
CA ILE A 437 -19.30 -23.62 30.59
C ILE A 437 -18.45 -22.35 30.67
N GLU A 438 -17.39 -22.39 31.46
CA GLU A 438 -16.42 -21.29 31.57
C GLU A 438 -15.02 -21.80 31.24
N LEU A 439 -14.22 -20.99 30.53
CA LEU A 439 -12.84 -21.29 30.19
C LEU A 439 -11.89 -20.20 30.71
N ALA A 440 -10.95 -20.60 31.57
CA ALA A 440 -9.83 -19.79 32.07
C ALA A 440 -8.50 -20.26 31.44
N SER A 441 -8.52 -20.53 30.14
CA SER A 441 -7.39 -21.06 29.37
C SER A 441 -6.20 -20.10 29.34
N ARG A 442 -4.98 -20.65 29.31
CA ARG A 442 -3.73 -19.87 29.39
C ARG A 442 -2.68 -20.35 28.40
N ASP A 443 -1.81 -19.46 27.95
CA ASP A 443 -0.65 -19.83 27.13
C ASP A 443 0.39 -20.63 27.95
N TYR A 444 1.48 -21.04 27.31
CA TYR A 444 2.55 -21.79 27.99
C TYR A 444 3.36 -20.97 29.00
N LYS A 445 3.28 -19.63 28.97
CA LYS A 445 3.89 -18.70 29.93
C LYS A 445 2.97 -18.43 31.14
N GLY A 446 1.68 -18.68 30.99
CA GLY A 446 0.63 -18.46 31.98
C GLY A 446 -0.26 -17.25 31.71
N GLU A 447 -0.13 -16.57 30.57
CA GLU A 447 -0.98 -15.43 30.18
C GLU A 447 -2.39 -15.90 29.77
N ARG A 448 -3.41 -15.06 29.95
CA ARG A 448 -4.81 -15.38 29.60
C ARG A 448 -4.98 -15.41 28.07
N ILE A 449 -5.70 -16.40 27.56
CA ILE A 449 -6.13 -16.47 26.15
C ILE A 449 -7.59 -16.02 26.08
N GLN A 450 -7.85 -14.94 25.36
CA GLN A 450 -9.18 -14.33 25.17
C GLN A 450 -10.06 -15.13 24.19
N ALA A 451 -11.32 -14.71 24.03
CA ALA A 451 -12.31 -15.43 23.22
C ALA A 451 -11.95 -15.62 21.75
N ASP A 452 -11.09 -14.76 21.19
CA ASP A 452 -10.54 -14.88 19.83
C ASP A 452 -9.61 -16.09 19.66
N GLY A 453 -8.90 -16.47 20.72
CA GLY A 453 -8.08 -17.68 20.81
C GLY A 453 -8.82 -18.93 21.31
N ILE A 454 -10.15 -18.89 21.49
CA ILE A 454 -10.94 -20.03 22.00
C ILE A 454 -12.06 -20.40 21.03
N SER A 455 -12.08 -21.67 20.62
CA SER A 455 -13.19 -22.28 19.89
C SER A 455 -13.77 -23.44 20.70
N VAL A 456 -15.10 -23.46 20.84
CA VAL A 456 -15.83 -24.57 21.45
C VAL A 456 -16.94 -25.02 20.51
N THR A 457 -17.04 -26.31 20.26
CA THR A 457 -18.14 -26.91 19.49
C THR A 457 -18.83 -28.02 20.28
N CYS A 458 -20.12 -28.23 20.01
CA CYS A 458 -20.92 -29.35 20.50
C CYS A 458 -21.58 -30.03 19.30
N ASN A 459 -21.29 -31.31 19.06
CA ASN A 459 -21.74 -32.07 17.88
C ASN A 459 -21.41 -31.39 16.54
N GLY A 460 -20.34 -30.60 16.49
CA GLY A 460 -19.93 -29.80 15.33
C GLY A 460 -20.62 -28.43 15.19
N GLU A 461 -21.57 -28.07 16.07
CA GLU A 461 -22.15 -26.72 16.14
C GLU A 461 -21.33 -25.84 17.10
N THR A 462 -21.01 -24.60 16.70
CA THR A 462 -20.26 -23.66 17.54
C THR A 462 -21.07 -23.23 18.77
N ALA A 463 -20.45 -23.28 19.95
CA ALA A 463 -21.05 -22.81 21.18
C ALA A 463 -21.28 -21.29 21.15
N VAL A 464 -22.37 -20.82 21.75
CA VAL A 464 -22.69 -19.38 21.77
C VAL A 464 -21.84 -18.69 22.83
N LEU A 465 -21.01 -17.73 22.43
CA LEU A 465 -20.28 -16.86 23.36
C LEU A 465 -21.28 -16.03 24.19
N ILE A 466 -21.17 -16.11 25.52
CA ILE A 466 -21.97 -15.33 26.47
C ILE A 466 -21.21 -14.05 26.86
N TRP A 467 -19.96 -14.19 27.32
CA TRP A 467 -19.12 -13.08 27.77
C TRP A 467 -17.63 -13.45 27.77
N ASP A 468 -16.75 -12.46 27.63
CA ASP A 468 -15.29 -12.58 27.79
C ASP A 468 -14.77 -11.44 28.67
N ASP A 469 -13.93 -11.77 29.65
CA ASP A 469 -13.25 -10.81 30.53
C ASP A 469 -11.76 -11.18 30.74
N SER A 470 -11.06 -10.50 31.63
CA SER A 470 -9.63 -10.74 31.90
C SER A 470 -9.34 -12.05 32.66
N VAL A 471 -10.37 -12.75 33.15
CA VAL A 471 -10.28 -13.97 33.94
C VAL A 471 -10.76 -15.18 33.13
N LYS A 472 -11.91 -15.08 32.47
CA LYS A 472 -12.60 -16.21 31.80
C LYS A 472 -13.50 -15.80 30.64
N THR A 473 -13.72 -16.76 29.74
CA THR A 473 -14.70 -16.72 28.65
C THR A 473 -15.80 -17.71 28.95
N SER A 474 -17.06 -17.31 28.80
CA SER A 474 -18.23 -18.15 29.09
C SER A 474 -19.01 -18.47 27.82
N TYR A 475 -19.37 -19.73 27.64
CA TYR A 475 -20.09 -20.23 26.46
C TYR A 475 -21.35 -21.00 26.86
N ARG A 476 -22.35 -20.98 25.98
CA ARG A 476 -23.57 -21.79 26.05
C ARG A 476 -23.52 -22.90 25.01
N LEU A 477 -23.67 -24.13 25.48
CA LEU A 477 -23.81 -25.34 24.69
C LEU A 477 -25.28 -25.68 24.49
N HIS A 478 -25.58 -26.21 23.30
CA HIS A 478 -26.84 -26.86 22.99
C HIS A 478 -26.62 -28.37 22.88
N LEU A 479 -27.20 -29.13 23.79
CA LEU A 479 -27.09 -30.59 23.88
C LEU A 479 -28.34 -31.25 23.27
N THR A 480 -28.12 -32.37 22.59
CA THR A 480 -29.17 -33.23 22.03
C THR A 480 -29.32 -34.50 22.85
N SER A 481 -30.47 -35.17 22.80
CA SER A 481 -30.66 -36.40 23.56
C SER A 481 -29.76 -37.53 23.06
N GLY A 482 -28.94 -38.09 23.95
CA GLY A 482 -27.90 -39.06 23.63
C GLY A 482 -26.51 -38.60 24.07
N ILE A 483 -25.48 -39.17 23.46
CA ILE A 483 -24.09 -38.75 23.67
C ILE A 483 -23.84 -37.50 22.82
N ASN A 484 -23.26 -36.48 23.43
CA ASN A 484 -22.82 -35.25 22.79
C ASN A 484 -21.30 -35.18 22.85
N GLU A 485 -20.67 -34.91 21.71
CA GLU A 485 -19.22 -34.67 21.60
C GLU A 485 -18.96 -33.18 21.72
N ILE A 486 -18.13 -32.78 22.69
CA ILE A 486 -17.76 -31.38 22.91
C ILE A 486 -16.26 -31.25 22.69
N ILE A 487 -15.86 -30.38 21.76
CA ILE A 487 -14.47 -30.15 21.40
C ILE A 487 -14.09 -28.74 21.84
N PHE A 488 -13.12 -28.64 22.73
CA PHE A 488 -12.41 -27.42 23.07
C PHE A 488 -11.19 -27.30 22.16
N THR A 489 -10.95 -26.13 21.59
CA THR A 489 -9.72 -25.79 20.89
C THR A 489 -9.25 -24.44 21.37
N VAL A 490 -7.97 -24.34 21.74
CA VAL A 490 -7.36 -23.13 22.27
C VAL A 490 -6.09 -22.85 21.47
N THR A 491 -5.98 -21.65 20.92
CA THR A 491 -4.84 -21.16 20.15
C THR A 491 -4.22 -19.98 20.89
N ASP A 492 -2.93 -20.03 21.20
CA ASP A 492 -2.23 -18.88 21.77
C ASP A 492 -1.72 -17.90 20.71
N SER A 493 -1.26 -16.72 21.14
CA SER A 493 -0.75 -15.67 20.26
C SER A 493 0.58 -15.99 19.56
N TYR A 494 1.18 -17.15 19.83
CA TYR A 494 2.35 -17.67 19.11
C TYR A 494 1.96 -18.74 18.09
N GLY A 495 0.66 -19.04 17.93
CA GLY A 495 0.15 -20.07 17.03
C GLY A 495 0.15 -21.50 17.62
N ASN A 496 0.48 -21.68 18.91
CA ASN A 496 0.40 -23.01 19.52
C ASN A 496 -1.05 -23.39 19.77
N ILE A 497 -1.45 -24.59 19.33
CA ILE A 497 -2.81 -25.10 19.49
C ILE A 497 -2.83 -26.26 20.50
N ALA A 498 -3.80 -26.24 21.39
CA ALA A 498 -4.24 -27.41 22.15
C ALA A 498 -5.71 -27.71 21.84
N SER A 499 -6.08 -28.99 21.82
CA SER A 499 -7.47 -29.42 21.70
C SER A 499 -7.76 -30.57 22.64
N GLU A 500 -8.97 -30.59 23.20
CA GLU A 500 -9.48 -31.63 24.08
C GLU A 500 -10.94 -31.94 23.69
N THR A 501 -11.29 -33.23 23.72
CA THR A 501 -12.64 -33.71 23.40
C THR A 501 -13.22 -34.46 24.59
N ILE A 502 -14.42 -34.07 25.02
CA ILE A 502 -15.18 -34.75 26.09
C ILE A 502 -16.53 -35.20 25.55
N HIS A 503 -17.10 -36.22 26.19
CA HIS A 503 -18.40 -36.79 25.84
C HIS A 503 -19.35 -36.69 27.02
N VAL A 504 -20.52 -36.08 26.83
CA VAL A 504 -21.58 -35.99 27.86
C VAL A 504 -22.86 -36.65 27.39
N THR A 505 -23.57 -37.33 28.29
CA THR A 505 -24.84 -38.01 27.97
C THR A 505 -26.02 -37.16 28.42
N CYS A 506 -26.73 -36.53 27.49
CA CYS A 506 -27.93 -35.76 27.80
C CYS A 506 -29.19 -36.65 27.71
N THR A 507 -29.90 -36.78 28.83
CA THR A 507 -31.26 -37.34 28.91
C THR A 507 -32.26 -36.19 28.93
N ALA A 508 -32.38 -35.51 27.79
CA ALA A 508 -33.26 -34.36 27.58
C ALA A 508 -34.67 -34.58 28.14
N ALA A 509 -35.14 -33.66 28.97
CA ALA A 509 -36.51 -33.63 29.43
C ALA A 509 -37.45 -32.93 28.42
N GLU A 510 -38.76 -33.08 28.60
CA GLU A 510 -39.74 -32.24 27.90
C GLU A 510 -39.66 -30.80 28.40
N ASP A 511 -39.93 -29.83 27.53
CA ASP A 511 -39.89 -28.40 27.85
C ASP A 511 -40.76 -28.05 29.07
N GLY A 512 -40.23 -27.23 29.99
CA GLY A 512 -40.86 -26.89 31.27
C GLY A 512 -41.04 -28.04 32.29
N ALA A 513 -40.61 -29.28 31.98
CA ALA A 513 -40.60 -30.39 32.94
C ALA A 513 -39.57 -30.16 34.05
N VAL A 514 -39.81 -30.70 35.26
CA VAL A 514 -38.85 -30.61 36.37
C VAL A 514 -37.64 -31.47 36.06
N ILE A 515 -36.46 -30.85 36.00
CA ILE A 515 -35.18 -31.52 35.70
C ILE A 515 -34.36 -31.82 36.97
N GLY A 516 -34.63 -31.10 38.07
CA GLY A 516 -33.93 -31.26 39.35
C GLY A 516 -34.40 -30.28 40.43
N THR A 517 -33.60 -30.17 41.48
CA THR A 517 -33.75 -29.23 42.59
C THR A 517 -32.41 -28.59 42.95
N VAL A 518 -32.42 -27.29 43.22
CA VAL A 518 -31.26 -26.53 43.71
C VAL A 518 -31.49 -26.02 45.12
N THR A 519 -30.43 -25.64 45.83
CA THR A 519 -30.52 -24.97 47.13
C THR A 519 -30.21 -23.49 46.96
N ILE A 520 -31.16 -22.59 47.24
CA ILE A 520 -31.00 -21.14 47.06
C ILE A 520 -31.04 -20.40 48.40
N SER A 521 -30.14 -19.43 48.60
CA SER A 521 -30.15 -18.47 49.72
C SER A 521 -30.15 -17.01 49.23
N LEU A 522 -30.70 -16.12 50.06
CA LEU A 522 -30.56 -14.67 49.95
C LEU A 522 -29.88 -14.13 51.21
N GLU A 523 -28.76 -13.44 51.05
CA GLU A 523 -27.84 -13.11 52.15
C GLU A 523 -27.37 -11.65 52.11
N ALA A 524 -27.43 -10.97 53.26
CA ALA A 524 -26.91 -9.62 53.47
C ALA A 524 -25.99 -9.60 54.72
N THR A 525 -25.06 -10.55 54.78
CA THR A 525 -24.12 -10.74 55.90
C THR A 525 -23.09 -9.61 56.03
N THR A 526 -22.71 -9.00 54.91
CA THR A 526 -21.76 -7.88 54.79
C THR A 526 -22.23 -6.61 55.53
N ILE A 527 -23.54 -6.43 55.63
CA ILE A 527 -24.22 -5.38 56.42
C ILE A 527 -24.93 -5.95 57.66
N GLY A 528 -24.57 -7.16 58.11
CA GLY A 528 -25.02 -7.73 59.39
C GLY A 528 -26.48 -8.16 59.49
N LEU A 529 -27.24 -8.09 58.39
CA LEU A 529 -28.64 -8.54 58.34
C LEU A 529 -28.76 -10.09 58.23
N GLY A 530 -27.64 -10.78 57.99
CA GLY A 530 -27.57 -12.23 57.99
C GLY A 530 -28.18 -12.85 56.74
N SER A 531 -28.92 -13.95 56.88
CA SER A 531 -29.65 -14.58 55.79
C SER A 531 -31.10 -14.08 55.79
N LEU A 532 -31.46 -13.37 54.71
CA LEU A 532 -32.80 -12.81 54.47
C LEU A 532 -33.78 -13.91 54.05
N ILE A 533 -33.31 -14.88 53.28
CA ILE A 533 -33.96 -16.16 53.03
C ILE A 533 -32.93 -17.27 53.22
N PRO A 534 -33.13 -18.22 54.17
CA PRO A 534 -32.19 -19.31 54.43
C PRO A 534 -32.10 -20.27 53.24
N PRO A 535 -31.02 -21.08 53.15
CA PRO A 535 -30.87 -22.12 52.14
C PRO A 535 -32.13 -22.99 52.02
N THR A 536 -32.80 -22.90 50.86
CA THR A 536 -34.12 -23.48 50.60
C THR A 536 -34.09 -24.24 49.28
N GLN A 537 -34.70 -25.43 49.24
CA GLN A 537 -34.80 -26.19 47.98
C GLN A 537 -35.84 -25.58 47.04
N VAL A 538 -35.45 -25.42 45.77
CA VAL A 538 -36.31 -24.91 44.69
C VAL A 538 -36.22 -25.86 43.50
N GLU A 539 -37.37 -26.27 42.95
CA GLU A 539 -37.41 -27.03 41.70
C GLU A 539 -36.89 -26.19 40.53
N ILE A 540 -36.12 -26.81 39.63
CA ILE A 540 -35.66 -26.23 38.36
C ILE A 540 -36.27 -26.99 37.18
N ARG A 541 -36.51 -26.28 36.07
CA ARG A 541 -37.23 -26.80 34.90
C ARG A 541 -36.41 -26.72 33.63
N GLN A 542 -36.68 -27.63 32.71
CA GLN A 542 -36.09 -27.65 31.37
C GLN A 542 -36.26 -26.28 30.71
N GLY A 543 -35.15 -25.65 30.32
CA GLY A 543 -35.14 -24.34 29.67
C GLY A 543 -35.37 -23.13 30.61
N GLU A 544 -35.45 -23.33 31.93
CA GLU A 544 -35.68 -22.24 32.90
C GLU A 544 -34.35 -21.63 33.37
N SER A 545 -34.11 -20.36 33.03
CA SER A 545 -32.95 -19.62 33.54
C SER A 545 -33.09 -19.28 35.03
N LEU A 546 -31.97 -19.02 35.70
CA LEU A 546 -31.93 -18.64 37.11
C LEU A 546 -32.78 -17.38 37.40
N ALA A 547 -32.97 -16.46 36.44
CA ALA A 547 -33.87 -15.31 36.61
C ALA A 547 -35.31 -15.74 36.92
N TYR A 548 -35.84 -16.74 36.20
CA TYR A 548 -37.17 -17.30 36.46
C TYR A 548 -37.24 -18.05 37.80
N VAL A 549 -36.18 -18.79 38.14
CA VAL A 549 -36.09 -19.50 39.43
C VAL A 549 -36.04 -18.50 40.60
N LEU A 550 -35.29 -17.40 40.44
CA LEU A 550 -35.17 -16.30 41.40
C LEU A 550 -36.50 -15.55 41.60
N ASP A 551 -37.22 -15.24 40.51
CA ASP A 551 -38.56 -14.63 40.57
C ASP A 551 -39.51 -15.45 41.45
N ARG A 552 -39.59 -16.75 41.19
CA ARG A 552 -40.40 -17.69 41.98
C ARG A 552 -39.93 -17.75 43.43
N PHE A 553 -38.62 -17.80 43.66
CA PHE A 553 -38.02 -17.89 44.99
C PHE A 553 -38.31 -16.66 45.85
N LEU A 554 -38.11 -15.44 45.34
CA LEU A 554 -38.35 -14.19 46.07
C LEU A 554 -39.84 -14.01 46.38
N LYS A 555 -40.71 -14.16 45.37
CA LYS A 555 -42.16 -14.01 45.53
C LYS A 555 -42.75 -15.04 46.51
N ALA A 556 -42.28 -16.29 46.49
CA ALA A 556 -42.71 -17.32 47.43
C ALA A 556 -42.40 -16.97 48.90
N HIS A 557 -41.36 -16.16 49.14
CA HIS A 557 -40.98 -15.68 50.47
C HIS A 557 -41.53 -14.29 50.80
N GLY A 558 -42.40 -13.72 49.97
CA GLY A 558 -43.01 -12.42 50.17
C GLY A 558 -41.99 -11.28 50.11
N PHE A 559 -41.06 -11.34 49.15
CA PHE A 559 -40.24 -10.23 48.72
C PHE A 559 -40.72 -9.78 47.33
N ASP A 560 -40.84 -8.48 47.14
CA ASP A 560 -40.80 -7.87 45.80
C ASP A 560 -39.35 -7.52 45.46
N TYR A 561 -39.07 -7.11 44.21
CA TYR A 561 -37.72 -6.74 43.79
C TYR A 561 -37.75 -5.76 42.60
N THR A 562 -36.65 -5.07 42.35
CA THR A 562 -36.39 -4.37 41.08
C THR A 562 -35.22 -5.02 40.35
N CYS A 563 -35.22 -4.93 39.03
CA CYS A 563 -34.14 -5.44 38.19
C CYS A 563 -33.87 -4.52 37.01
N THR A 564 -32.65 -4.56 36.49
CA THR A 564 -32.39 -4.14 35.11
C THR A 564 -32.74 -5.29 34.15
N GLY A 565 -32.94 -4.96 32.87
CA GLY A 565 -33.31 -5.94 31.85
C GLY A 565 -34.69 -6.59 32.09
N THR A 566 -34.79 -7.88 31.77
CA THR A 566 -36.01 -8.70 31.87
C THR A 566 -35.63 -10.14 32.25
N LEU A 567 -36.60 -10.97 32.66
CA LEU A 567 -36.36 -12.39 32.96
C LEU A 567 -35.70 -13.17 31.81
N GLU A 568 -35.95 -12.74 30.56
CA GLU A 568 -35.41 -13.35 29.33
C GLU A 568 -34.02 -12.84 28.94
N SER A 569 -33.62 -11.64 29.37
CA SER A 569 -32.41 -10.98 28.85
C SER A 569 -31.95 -9.84 29.75
N GLY A 570 -30.65 -9.83 30.06
CA GLY A 570 -29.98 -8.76 30.79
C GLY A 570 -30.43 -8.62 32.25
N PHE A 571 -30.93 -9.70 32.88
CA PHE A 571 -31.41 -9.62 34.25
C PHE A 571 -30.26 -9.41 35.23
N TYR A 572 -30.31 -8.31 35.96
CA TYR A 572 -29.53 -8.10 37.18
C TYR A 572 -30.46 -7.59 38.28
N LEU A 573 -30.29 -8.14 39.49
CA LEU A 573 -31.11 -7.84 40.67
C LEU A 573 -30.68 -6.48 41.25
N ALA A 574 -31.44 -5.43 40.96
CA ALA A 574 -31.10 -4.07 41.39
C ALA A 574 -31.51 -3.81 42.84
N SER A 575 -32.67 -4.31 43.30
CA SER A 575 -33.06 -4.22 44.71
C SER A 575 -34.00 -5.35 45.14
N VAL A 576 -34.05 -5.64 46.45
CA VAL A 576 -35.07 -6.49 47.07
C VAL A 576 -35.88 -5.69 48.09
N ILE A 577 -37.21 -5.88 48.08
CA ILE A 577 -38.18 -5.03 48.77
C ILE A 577 -38.98 -5.87 49.76
N LYS A 578 -39.01 -5.44 51.02
CA LYS A 578 -39.83 -6.02 52.10
C LYS A 578 -39.91 -5.07 53.30
N GLU A 579 -41.10 -4.95 53.89
CA GLU A 579 -41.33 -4.09 55.07
C GLU A 579 -40.32 -4.39 56.20
N GLY A 580 -39.54 -3.37 56.58
CA GLY A 580 -38.54 -3.42 57.63
C GLY A 580 -37.28 -4.27 57.33
N ILE A 581 -36.95 -4.51 56.05
CA ILE A 581 -35.78 -5.32 55.66
C ILE A 581 -34.46 -4.75 56.23
N ILE A 582 -34.30 -3.43 56.30
CA ILE A 582 -33.16 -2.75 56.95
C ILE A 582 -33.51 -2.44 58.42
N SER A 583 -33.48 -3.45 59.28
CA SER A 583 -33.89 -3.28 60.69
C SER A 583 -32.78 -2.79 61.64
N SER A 584 -31.52 -3.15 61.38
CA SER A 584 -30.32 -2.76 62.16
C SER A 584 -29.03 -3.14 61.41
N PRO A 585 -28.64 -2.41 60.35
CA PRO A 585 -27.46 -2.76 59.56
C PRO A 585 -26.16 -2.49 60.35
N SER A 586 -25.19 -3.39 60.24
CA SER A 586 -23.88 -3.28 60.87
C SER A 586 -22.83 -4.08 60.10
N VAL A 587 -21.74 -3.45 59.66
CA VAL A 587 -20.63 -4.14 59.00
C VAL A 587 -19.81 -4.92 60.05
N PRO A 588 -19.46 -6.20 59.82
CA PRO A 588 -18.55 -6.97 60.68
C PRO A 588 -17.20 -6.25 60.91
N GLU A 589 -16.61 -6.37 62.11
CA GLU A 589 -15.43 -5.58 62.52
C GLU A 589 -14.14 -5.95 61.75
N ASP A 590 -14.06 -7.18 61.24
CA ASP A 590 -13.04 -7.64 60.31
C ASP A 590 -13.24 -7.06 58.90
N LEU A 591 -14.44 -7.18 58.33
CA LEU A 591 -14.74 -6.58 57.03
C LEU A 591 -14.57 -5.05 57.03
N ALA A 592 -15.08 -4.37 58.07
CA ALA A 592 -14.97 -2.92 58.22
C ALA A 592 -13.52 -2.41 58.16
N ARG A 593 -12.59 -3.12 58.82
CA ARG A 593 -11.15 -2.82 58.78
C ARG A 593 -10.59 -2.94 57.38
N VAL A 594 -11.00 -3.96 56.64
CA VAL A 594 -10.44 -4.27 55.32
C VAL A 594 -11.01 -3.35 54.24
N LEU A 595 -12.27 -2.91 54.38
CA LEU A 595 -12.82 -1.80 53.59
C LEU A 595 -12.04 -0.50 53.83
N GLU A 596 -11.72 -0.17 55.09
CA GLU A 596 -10.89 1.00 55.44
C GLU A 596 -9.47 0.89 54.84
N GLU A 597 -8.79 -0.24 55.02
CA GLU A 597 -7.45 -0.51 54.46
C GLU A 597 -7.42 -0.43 52.91
N ASN A 598 -8.53 -0.71 52.24
CA ASN A 598 -8.68 -0.63 50.77
C ASN A 598 -9.30 0.70 50.29
N ASN A 599 -9.52 1.67 51.17
CA ASN A 599 -10.18 2.95 50.86
C ASN A 599 -11.57 2.78 50.19
N ILE A 600 -12.37 1.82 50.64
CA ILE A 600 -13.74 1.60 50.19
C ILE A 600 -14.70 2.29 51.18
N PRO A 601 -15.26 3.47 50.85
CA PRO A 601 -16.16 4.18 51.74
C PRO A 601 -17.51 3.46 51.83
N TYR A 602 -18.08 3.42 53.04
CA TYR A 602 -19.44 2.96 53.27
C TYR A 602 -20.12 3.77 54.39
N SER A 603 -21.46 3.77 54.44
CA SER A 603 -22.24 4.54 55.41
C SER A 603 -23.52 3.81 55.81
N LEU A 604 -23.62 3.40 57.09
CA LEU A 604 -24.76 2.66 57.67
C LEU A 604 -26.10 3.46 57.72
N THR A 605 -26.12 4.69 57.22
CA THR A 605 -27.32 5.54 57.12
C THR A 605 -27.60 6.04 55.71
N ASP A 606 -26.84 5.58 54.72
CA ASP A 606 -26.96 6.00 53.32
C ASP A 606 -27.75 4.95 52.54
N TYR A 607 -29.08 4.98 52.67
CA TYR A 607 -29.97 4.10 51.93
C TYR A 607 -31.30 4.78 51.63
N GLY A 608 -31.95 4.42 50.52
CA GLY A 608 -33.15 5.11 50.04
C GLY A 608 -34.40 4.92 50.92
N SER A 609 -34.60 3.71 51.46
CA SER A 609 -35.78 3.32 52.23
C SER A 609 -35.45 2.19 53.22
N PRO A 610 -36.03 2.13 54.43
CA PRO A 610 -35.83 0.99 55.33
C PRO A 610 -36.52 -0.31 54.84
N ASP A 611 -37.38 -0.20 53.83
CA ASP A 611 -38.18 -1.29 53.26
C ASP A 611 -37.60 -1.86 51.95
N GLU A 612 -36.45 -1.36 51.49
CA GLU A 612 -35.80 -1.74 50.25
C GLU A 612 -34.27 -1.83 50.46
N LEU A 613 -33.63 -2.83 49.86
CA LEU A 613 -32.17 -2.99 49.85
C LEU A 613 -31.70 -3.09 48.40
N GLY A 614 -31.26 -1.96 47.86
CA GLY A 614 -30.81 -1.79 46.49
C GLY A 614 -29.30 -1.73 46.31
N GLU A 615 -28.85 -1.80 45.06
CA GLU A 615 -27.50 -1.40 44.69
C GLU A 615 -27.23 0.06 45.05
N PHE A 616 -25.95 0.37 45.32
CA PHE A 616 -25.47 1.64 45.85
C PHE A 616 -25.94 2.02 47.28
N ASP A 617 -26.91 1.31 47.88
CA ASP A 617 -27.22 1.48 49.31
C ASP A 617 -25.98 1.09 50.15
N PHE A 618 -25.70 1.88 51.17
CA PHE A 618 -24.51 1.82 52.02
C PHE A 618 -23.18 2.21 51.34
N GLY A 619 -23.11 2.44 50.02
CA GLY A 619 -21.93 2.99 49.34
C GLY A 619 -21.84 2.62 47.85
N GLU A 620 -21.12 3.43 47.06
CA GLU A 620 -21.07 3.35 45.57
C GLU A 620 -20.58 2.02 44.96
N LYS A 621 -20.08 1.08 45.77
CA LYS A 621 -19.57 -0.24 45.35
C LYS A 621 -20.45 -1.41 45.83
N SER A 622 -21.64 -1.12 46.34
CA SER A 622 -22.57 -2.13 46.84
C SER A 622 -23.59 -2.59 45.80
N GLY A 623 -24.13 -3.79 46.00
CA GLY A 623 -25.09 -4.40 45.10
C GLY A 623 -25.29 -5.89 45.34
N TRP A 624 -25.99 -6.54 44.42
CA TRP A 624 -26.31 -7.97 44.51
C TRP A 624 -25.46 -8.78 43.53
N MET A 625 -24.80 -9.82 44.04
CA MET A 625 -24.10 -10.81 43.23
C MET A 625 -24.62 -12.21 43.54
N TYR A 626 -24.41 -13.15 42.62
CA TYR A 626 -24.74 -14.56 42.85
C TYR A 626 -23.55 -15.46 42.54
N SER A 627 -23.50 -16.59 43.24
CA SER A 627 -22.60 -17.70 42.92
C SER A 627 -23.37 -19.00 42.75
N ILE A 628 -22.81 -19.91 41.96
CA ILE A 628 -23.26 -21.29 41.74
C ILE A 628 -22.11 -22.20 42.19
N ASP A 629 -22.36 -23.05 43.19
CA ASP A 629 -21.37 -23.93 43.83
C ASP A 629 -20.08 -23.18 44.28
N GLY A 630 -20.25 -21.93 44.70
CA GLY A 630 -19.17 -21.04 45.14
C GLY A 630 -18.42 -20.31 44.01
N ASN A 631 -18.64 -20.66 42.75
CA ASN A 631 -18.14 -19.91 41.60
C ASN A 631 -19.05 -18.71 41.30
N TYR A 632 -18.48 -17.52 41.07
CA TYR A 632 -19.22 -16.32 40.66
C TYR A 632 -19.18 -16.20 39.13
N PRO A 633 -20.31 -16.36 38.41
CA PRO A 633 -20.32 -16.26 36.95
C PRO A 633 -20.13 -14.81 36.48
N ASN A 634 -19.62 -14.63 35.26
CA ASN A 634 -19.42 -13.32 34.62
C ASN A 634 -20.61 -12.92 33.71
N TYR A 635 -21.78 -13.50 33.92
CA TYR A 635 -23.00 -13.25 33.15
C TYR A 635 -24.24 -13.12 34.05
N GLY A 636 -25.30 -12.49 33.53
CA GLY A 636 -26.52 -12.18 34.28
C GLY A 636 -27.38 -13.41 34.61
N PHE A 637 -28.37 -13.21 35.49
CA PHE A 637 -29.27 -14.29 35.92
C PHE A 637 -30.13 -14.85 34.77
N SER A 638 -30.39 -14.04 33.73
CA SER A 638 -31.09 -14.45 32.50
C SER A 638 -30.34 -15.52 31.72
N ASP A 639 -29.02 -15.55 31.86
CA ASP A 639 -28.13 -16.37 31.05
C ASP A 639 -27.64 -17.62 31.77
N ALA A 640 -27.83 -17.69 33.09
CA ALA A 640 -27.47 -18.82 33.93
C ALA A 640 -28.51 -19.94 33.90
N TYR A 641 -28.08 -21.15 33.53
CA TYR A 641 -28.89 -22.37 33.57
C TYR A 641 -28.41 -23.26 34.73
N LEU A 642 -29.36 -23.83 35.46
CA LEU A 642 -29.10 -24.57 36.70
C LEU A 642 -29.22 -26.08 36.50
N THR A 643 -28.58 -26.82 37.39
CA THR A 643 -28.41 -28.27 37.33
C THR A 643 -28.80 -28.90 38.67
N ASP A 644 -29.20 -30.18 38.67
CA ASP A 644 -29.68 -30.83 39.89
C ASP A 644 -28.59 -30.87 40.97
N GLY A 645 -28.90 -30.32 42.14
CA GLY A 645 -28.00 -30.28 43.30
C GLY A 645 -27.17 -29.01 43.47
N ASN A 646 -27.17 -28.03 42.53
CA ASN A 646 -26.38 -26.81 42.72
C ASN A 646 -26.79 -26.03 43.99
N GLU A 647 -25.81 -25.41 44.64
CA GLU A 647 -25.99 -24.37 45.65
C GLU A 647 -25.88 -22.98 45.02
N VAL A 648 -26.96 -22.20 45.06
CA VAL A 648 -27.00 -20.81 44.56
C VAL A 648 -27.08 -19.85 45.72
N ARG A 649 -26.11 -18.94 45.85
CA ARG A 649 -26.08 -17.94 46.92
C ARG A 649 -26.16 -16.55 46.33
N ILE A 650 -27.29 -15.85 46.53
CA ILE A 650 -27.44 -14.43 46.19
C ILE A 650 -27.00 -13.61 47.40
N ARG A 651 -25.91 -12.85 47.27
CA ARG A 651 -25.20 -12.19 48.37
C ARG A 651 -25.04 -10.69 48.10
N TYR A 652 -25.33 -9.87 49.10
CA TYR A 652 -25.08 -8.44 49.09
C TYR A 652 -23.59 -8.15 49.31
N THR A 653 -23.02 -7.28 48.48
CA THR A 653 -21.61 -6.82 48.55
C THR A 653 -21.56 -5.34 48.93
N LEU A 654 -20.44 -4.90 49.52
CA LEU A 654 -20.04 -3.49 49.69
C LEU A 654 -18.82 -3.10 48.83
N ALA A 655 -18.24 -4.05 48.09
CA ALA A 655 -16.91 -3.92 47.47
C ALA A 655 -16.81 -4.62 46.10
N LEU A 656 -17.86 -4.53 45.27
CA LEU A 656 -17.93 -5.17 43.93
C LEU A 656 -17.54 -6.66 43.97
N GLY A 657 -18.04 -7.40 44.95
CA GLY A 657 -17.78 -8.83 45.13
C GLY A 657 -16.50 -9.18 45.87
N ARG A 658 -15.54 -8.26 46.00
CA ARG A 658 -14.23 -8.55 46.63
C ARG A 658 -14.34 -8.92 48.12
N ASP A 659 -15.40 -8.47 48.78
CA ASP A 659 -15.79 -8.78 50.17
C ASP A 659 -16.61 -10.07 50.34
N ILE A 660 -16.97 -10.74 49.25
CA ILE A 660 -17.73 -12.00 49.28
C ILE A 660 -17.06 -13.14 48.49
N GLY A 661 -15.90 -12.90 47.88
CA GLY A 661 -15.14 -13.89 47.11
C GLY A 661 -15.32 -13.80 45.59
N GLY A 662 -16.09 -12.84 45.10
CA GLY A 662 -16.49 -12.69 43.69
C GLY A 662 -15.79 -11.57 42.93
N GLY A 663 -14.71 -10.98 43.43
CA GLY A 663 -14.09 -9.77 42.86
C GLY A 663 -13.71 -9.89 41.37
N GLY A 664 -13.21 -11.07 40.97
CA GLY A 664 -12.85 -11.32 39.57
C GLY A 664 -14.03 -11.31 38.59
N ALA A 665 -15.26 -11.61 39.06
CA ALA A 665 -16.46 -11.54 38.22
C ALA A 665 -16.95 -10.10 38.00
N ALA A 666 -16.43 -9.13 38.75
CA ALA A 666 -16.69 -7.69 38.57
C ALA A 666 -15.58 -6.98 37.77
N GLY A 667 -14.60 -7.72 37.21
CA GLY A 667 -13.51 -7.17 36.40
C GLY A 667 -12.39 -6.45 37.17
N ASP A 668 -12.34 -6.54 38.51
CA ASP A 668 -11.22 -6.03 39.31
C ASP A 668 -10.21 -7.16 39.57
N GLU A 669 -9.02 -7.05 38.95
CA GLU A 669 -7.92 -8.02 39.11
C GLU A 669 -7.33 -8.04 40.53
N ASN A 670 -7.68 -7.08 41.39
CA ASN A 670 -7.25 -7.10 42.79
C ASN A 670 -7.98 -8.19 43.57
N SER A 671 -7.21 -9.22 43.92
CA SER A 671 -7.55 -10.33 44.81
C SER A 671 -8.65 -10.02 45.83
N ASN A 672 -9.57 -10.98 45.98
CA ASN A 672 -10.56 -11.03 47.05
C ASN A 672 -9.96 -10.57 48.38
N LEU A 673 -10.72 -9.73 49.09
CA LEU A 673 -10.24 -9.07 50.31
C LEU A 673 -9.89 -10.08 51.42
N GLY A 674 -10.48 -11.28 51.37
CA GLY A 674 -10.23 -12.41 52.27
C GLY A 674 -11.27 -13.52 52.07
N GLU A 675 -11.19 -14.56 52.91
CA GLU A 675 -12.27 -15.54 53.10
C GLU A 675 -13.03 -15.15 54.38
N TRP A 676 -14.35 -14.92 54.28
CA TRP A 676 -15.21 -14.39 55.35
C TRP A 676 -16.52 -15.17 55.50
#